data_AF-A0A6L6WLG3-F1
#
_entry.id   AF-A0A6L6WLG3-F1
#
_cell.length_a   1.000
_cell.length_b   1.000
_cell.length_c   1.000
_cell.angle_alpha   90.00
_cell.angle_beta   90.00
_cell.angle_gamma   90.00
#
_symmetry.space_group_name_H-M   'P 1'
#
loop_
_entity.id
_entity.type
_entity.pdbx_description
1 polymer ?
#
loop_
_entity_poly.entity_id
_entity_poly.type
_entity_poly.pdbx_seq_one_letter_code
_entity_poly.pdbx_strand_id
1 'polypeptide(L)'
;MCTLCDVTQTFDPARHVPDGGVGEVVQAVLTETTDAVAGTGTAYTMQAGDTFNGSLTLGDRDWVAISLTAGEIYNINLTGTAGGGGTLSDPYLRLYNSSGTLIGSNDDGGPGLDSLLSYTATSSGTYYIAAGGYADNRSGTYQITAEVQLPPTPATLDELADYLTDGYWQDSSRSQRSFDTSGSNQISVDITGLNAGGQQLARWAFETWETVANLDFVEVSSGADITFDDEDSGAYATSSVSGSTILSSEVNVSSSWLTSYGTALDSYSFSTYVHEIGHALGLGHQGGYNGAATYGVDETFSNDSWQISVMSYFNQTENTTTNASYAAIVSLMMADVVAIQNLYGAAGASSATAGDTTYGADSALGTYMDQLFDLIAAGTTSSVYGGAAITHTIYDQGGTDTVDLSYSTTHDRLSLLGESFSDIGGLIGNIGIARGTVIENALGGSGNDTILGNGAHNQLTGNAGNDSLTGEGGRDSLLGGDGDDYLQGGTGDDTLRGGAGNDTIYSNTSLDTIYGDAGNDYISSGNGVDYVDGGSGNDTIFGRTGWDTLLGGSGNDTIYGSSGDDNLSGGDDDDWLSGGSAWDVLFGNSGNDTLYGNFGSDVLSGGDGLDVLYGGTGDDTLRGFSGNDTLYGNQGVDQLDGGAGDDLLRGGTLRDTFIFNTGYDRDEINDFEIHRDILSLSTSLTGGSSDAATVIANYGQILGGVVVFDFGGGDVVTLSNLSSFDGLSDNFAFF
;
A
#
# COMPACT_ATOMS: atom_id res chain seq x y z
N MET A 1 -13.56 -17.79 -26.05
CA MET A 1 -12.60 -18.49 -25.17
C MET A 1 -11.70 -17.40 -24.64
N CYS A 2 -11.91 -16.96 -23.41
CA CYS A 2 -11.12 -15.89 -22.81
C CYS A 2 -10.39 -16.50 -21.61
N THR A 3 -9.11 -16.77 -21.83
CA THR A 3 -8.10 -17.16 -20.85
C THR A 3 -7.57 -15.90 -20.18
N LEU A 4 -8.41 -15.25 -19.37
CA LEU A 4 -8.05 -14.02 -18.65
C LEU A 4 -8.82 -13.83 -17.33
N CYS A 5 -9.34 -14.92 -16.74
CA CYS A 5 -9.93 -14.91 -15.40
C CYS A 5 -9.02 -15.55 -14.33
N ASP A 6 -7.74 -15.82 -14.64
CA ASP A 6 -6.83 -16.54 -13.73
C ASP A 6 -5.81 -15.63 -12.99
N VAL A 7 -5.91 -14.29 -13.08
CA VAL A 7 -4.89 -13.38 -12.47
C VAL A 7 -5.45 -12.27 -11.58
N THR A 8 -6.77 -12.19 -11.36
CA THR A 8 -7.33 -11.26 -10.35
C THR A 8 -8.02 -12.05 -9.25
N GLN A 9 -7.29 -12.35 -8.17
CA GLN A 9 -7.88 -12.86 -6.93
C GLN A 9 -8.70 -11.77 -6.25
N THR A 10 -9.86 -11.46 -6.83
CA THR A 10 -10.96 -10.84 -6.11
C THR A 10 -11.89 -11.95 -5.67
N PHE A 11 -11.95 -12.14 -4.35
CA PHE A 11 -12.98 -12.88 -3.64
C PHE A 11 -13.06 -14.39 -3.93
N ASP A 12 -12.32 -15.20 -3.18
CA ASP A 12 -12.51 -16.65 -3.11
C ASP A 12 -13.78 -16.99 -2.29
N PRO A 13 -14.88 -17.46 -2.90
CA PRO A 13 -16.08 -17.88 -2.18
C PRO A 13 -15.89 -19.23 -1.46
N ALA A 14 -14.76 -19.92 -1.67
CA ALA A 14 -14.42 -21.18 -0.99
C ALA A 14 -13.74 -20.97 0.38
N ARG A 15 -13.44 -19.71 0.76
CA ARG A 15 -13.19 -19.34 2.17
C ARG A 15 -14.46 -19.08 2.98
N HIS A 16 -15.62 -19.03 2.33
CA HIS A 16 -16.81 -19.55 3.00
C HIS A 16 -16.70 -21.06 2.98
N VAL A 17 -16.17 -21.59 4.08
CA VAL A 17 -16.51 -22.94 4.47
C VAL A 17 -18.04 -23.02 4.37
N PRO A 18 -18.62 -23.85 3.49
CA PRO A 18 -20.06 -23.99 3.42
C PRO A 18 -20.49 -24.64 4.72
N ASP A 19 -20.90 -23.84 5.70
CA ASP A 19 -21.43 -24.30 6.98
C ASP A 19 -20.62 -25.49 7.52
N GLY A 20 -19.28 -25.39 7.43
CA GLY A 20 -18.42 -26.52 7.72
C GLY A 20 -18.10 -26.50 9.18
N GLY A 21 -19.04 -27.06 9.95
CA GLY A 21 -18.77 -27.93 11.08
C GLY A 21 -17.41 -27.74 11.76
N VAL A 22 -17.22 -26.63 12.46
CA VAL A 22 -17.09 -26.81 13.91
C VAL A 22 -18.43 -27.40 14.29
N GLY A 23 -18.50 -28.75 14.33
CA GLY A 23 -19.76 -29.42 14.64
C GLY A 23 -20.32 -28.68 15.85
N GLU A 24 -21.54 -28.10 15.72
CA GLU A 24 -22.18 -27.39 16.82
C GLU A 24 -21.82 -28.16 18.08
N VAL A 25 -21.01 -27.56 18.95
CA VAL A 25 -20.74 -28.21 20.22
C VAL A 25 -22.09 -28.18 20.87
N VAL A 26 -22.83 -29.28 20.75
CA VAL A 26 -24.16 -29.41 21.30
C VAL A 26 -23.93 -29.28 22.79
N GLN A 27 -24.16 -28.08 23.31
CA GLN A 27 -23.95 -27.75 24.72
C GLN A 27 -24.79 -28.73 25.52
N ALA A 28 -24.12 -29.65 26.20
CA ALA A 28 -24.81 -30.71 26.91
C ALA A 28 -25.29 -30.14 28.24
N VAL A 29 -26.57 -30.37 28.54
CA VAL A 29 -27.10 -30.17 29.90
C VAL A 29 -26.97 -31.50 30.63
N LEU A 30 -25.90 -31.63 31.40
CA LEU A 30 -25.63 -32.75 32.27
C LEU A 30 -26.40 -32.56 33.58
N THR A 31 -26.95 -33.63 34.11
CA THR A 31 -27.64 -33.61 35.42
C THR A 31 -27.12 -34.76 36.25
N GLU A 32 -26.77 -34.43 37.49
CA GLU A 32 -26.41 -35.41 38.49
C GLU A 32 -27.57 -36.40 38.71
N THR A 33 -27.31 -37.68 38.52
CA THR A 33 -28.28 -38.78 38.75
C THR A 33 -27.85 -39.72 39.88
N THR A 34 -26.58 -39.65 40.26
CA THR A 34 -25.92 -40.32 41.38
C THR A 34 -24.89 -39.34 41.94
N ASP A 35 -24.70 -39.34 43.25
CA ASP A 35 -23.76 -38.46 43.96
C ASP A 35 -22.43 -38.25 43.21
N ALA A 36 -22.09 -37.00 42.89
CA ALA A 36 -20.87 -36.56 42.23
C ALA A 36 -19.68 -36.46 43.19
N VAL A 37 -19.52 -37.47 44.05
CA VAL A 37 -18.55 -37.57 45.14
C VAL A 37 -17.22 -36.87 44.87
N ALA A 38 -16.83 -35.96 45.77
CA ALA A 38 -15.58 -35.24 45.70
C ALA A 38 -14.34 -36.15 45.51
N GLY A 39 -13.67 -35.98 44.38
CA GLY A 39 -12.36 -36.56 44.09
C GLY A 39 -12.08 -36.69 42.60
N THR A 40 -10.83 -37.02 42.27
CA THR A 40 -10.37 -37.23 40.87
C THR A 40 -10.99 -38.46 40.20
N GLY A 41 -11.70 -39.31 40.96
CA GLY A 41 -12.45 -40.45 40.46
C GLY A 41 -13.92 -40.17 40.18
N THR A 42 -14.35 -38.90 40.15
CA THR A 42 -15.74 -38.54 39.82
C THR A 42 -16.18 -39.16 38.50
N ALA A 43 -17.46 -39.57 38.45
CA ALA A 43 -18.05 -40.16 37.25
C ALA A 43 -18.55 -39.12 36.24
N TYR A 44 -18.52 -37.84 36.60
CA TYR A 44 -19.04 -36.76 35.77
C TYR A 44 -17.92 -36.01 35.08
N THR A 45 -18.08 -35.88 33.77
CA THR A 45 -17.19 -35.09 32.92
C THR A 45 -18.04 -34.15 32.07
N MET A 46 -17.64 -32.89 32.01
CA MET A 46 -18.20 -31.87 31.13
C MET A 46 -17.12 -31.30 30.20
N GLN A 47 -17.52 -30.70 29.10
CA GLN A 47 -16.66 -29.87 28.26
C GLN A 47 -16.94 -28.38 28.51
N ALA A 48 -16.04 -27.50 28.05
CA ALA A 48 -16.35 -26.08 28.00
C ALA A 48 -17.54 -25.82 27.06
N GLY A 49 -18.48 -25.00 27.50
CA GLY A 49 -19.79 -24.77 26.87
C GLY A 49 -20.91 -25.65 27.42
N ASP A 50 -20.62 -26.71 28.17
CA ASP A 50 -21.65 -27.55 28.80
C ASP A 50 -22.21 -26.89 30.09
N THR A 51 -23.39 -27.34 30.48
CA THR A 51 -24.02 -27.01 31.76
C THR A 51 -24.16 -28.27 32.62
N PHE A 52 -23.72 -28.23 33.87
CA PHE A 52 -23.92 -29.33 34.83
C PHE A 52 -24.85 -28.89 35.96
N ASN A 53 -25.96 -29.61 36.16
CA ASN A 53 -26.88 -29.38 37.28
C ASN A 53 -26.66 -30.46 38.36
N GLY A 54 -26.41 -30.02 39.60
CA GLY A 54 -26.19 -30.92 40.74
C GLY A 54 -27.00 -30.54 41.98
N SER A 55 -26.88 -31.35 43.03
CA SER A 55 -27.55 -31.12 44.30
C SER A 55 -26.70 -31.51 45.50
N LEU A 56 -26.43 -30.56 46.38
CA LEU A 56 -25.62 -30.78 47.57
C LEU A 56 -26.47 -31.10 48.79
N THR A 57 -26.02 -32.07 49.58
CA THR A 57 -26.44 -32.23 50.98
C THR A 57 -25.49 -31.48 51.93
N LEU A 58 -25.78 -31.47 53.24
CA LEU A 58 -24.92 -30.76 54.21
C LEU A 58 -23.57 -31.48 54.38
N GLY A 59 -22.47 -30.72 54.27
CA GLY A 59 -21.11 -31.27 54.32
C GLY A 59 -20.64 -31.90 53.00
N ASP A 60 -21.49 -31.86 51.98
CA ASP A 60 -21.30 -32.49 50.69
C ASP A 60 -20.48 -31.62 49.74
N ARG A 61 -19.79 -32.28 48.82
CA ARG A 61 -19.03 -31.62 47.75
C ARG A 61 -19.04 -32.49 46.52
N ASP A 62 -19.35 -31.86 45.41
CA ASP A 62 -19.46 -32.51 44.13
C ASP A 62 -18.31 -32.10 43.24
N TRP A 63 -17.62 -33.06 42.63
CA TRP A 63 -16.56 -32.81 41.66
C TRP A 63 -17.03 -33.18 40.27
N VAL A 64 -16.77 -32.29 39.30
CA VAL A 64 -17.03 -32.52 37.88
C VAL A 64 -15.72 -32.34 37.13
N ALA A 65 -15.30 -33.35 36.37
CA ALA A 65 -14.12 -33.27 35.54
C ALA A 65 -14.37 -32.38 34.32
N ILE A 66 -13.40 -31.57 33.93
CA ILE A 66 -13.44 -30.73 32.73
C ILE A 66 -12.10 -30.79 31.99
N SER A 67 -12.14 -30.86 30.66
CA SER A 67 -10.93 -30.77 29.83
C SER A 67 -10.65 -29.31 29.50
N LEU A 68 -9.48 -28.80 29.88
CA LEU A 68 -9.02 -27.44 29.54
C LEU A 68 -7.81 -27.50 28.61
N THR A 69 -7.66 -26.52 27.74
CA THR A 69 -6.55 -26.36 26.78
C THR A 69 -5.57 -25.32 27.33
N ALA A 70 -4.27 -25.63 27.33
CA ALA A 70 -3.23 -24.68 27.74
C ALA A 70 -3.32 -23.37 26.97
N GLY A 71 -3.27 -22.25 27.69
CA GLY A 71 -3.31 -20.90 27.11
C GLY A 71 -4.72 -20.30 26.97
N GLU A 72 -5.78 -21.11 27.04
CA GLU A 72 -7.15 -20.58 27.05
C GLU A 72 -7.56 -20.11 28.45
N ILE A 73 -8.39 -19.06 28.47
CA ILE A 73 -9.01 -18.53 29.69
C ILE A 73 -10.43 -19.07 29.78
N TYR A 74 -10.81 -19.57 30.94
CA TYR A 74 -12.14 -20.12 31.18
C TYR A 74 -12.84 -19.37 32.31
N ASN A 75 -14.08 -18.94 32.05
CA ASN A 75 -14.97 -18.39 33.07
C ASN A 75 -15.87 -19.51 33.59
N ILE A 76 -15.62 -19.92 34.84
CA ILE A 76 -16.32 -21.00 35.51
C ILE A 76 -17.30 -20.40 36.51
N ASN A 77 -18.60 -20.59 36.26
CA ASN A 77 -19.66 -20.12 37.13
C ASN A 77 -20.20 -21.28 37.96
N LEU A 78 -20.48 -21.01 39.23
CA LEU A 78 -21.27 -21.87 40.10
C LEU A 78 -22.46 -21.07 40.62
N THR A 79 -23.62 -21.31 40.02
CA THR A 79 -24.83 -20.53 40.26
C THR A 79 -25.81 -21.28 41.16
N GLY A 80 -26.34 -20.55 42.14
CA GLY A 80 -27.30 -21.03 43.12
C GLY A 80 -28.60 -20.24 43.02
N THR A 81 -29.08 -19.77 44.16
CA THR A 81 -30.38 -19.08 44.26
C THR A 81 -30.33 -17.69 43.61
N ALA A 82 -29.20 -16.99 43.71
CA ALA A 82 -29.10 -15.59 43.30
C ALA A 82 -29.04 -15.43 41.77
N GLY A 83 -28.25 -16.27 41.09
CA GLY A 83 -28.17 -16.35 39.63
C GLY A 83 -29.25 -17.25 38.99
N GLY A 84 -30.10 -17.90 39.80
CA GLY A 84 -31.20 -18.73 39.32
C GLY A 84 -30.81 -20.14 38.83
N GLY A 85 -29.57 -20.56 39.07
CA GLY A 85 -29.05 -21.90 38.73
C GLY A 85 -29.52 -23.01 39.67
N GLY A 86 -30.14 -22.68 40.81
CA GLY A 86 -30.71 -23.66 41.72
C GLY A 86 -31.23 -23.08 43.03
N THR A 87 -31.24 -23.89 44.10
CA THR A 87 -31.71 -23.50 45.43
C THR A 87 -30.60 -23.40 46.47
N LEU A 88 -29.33 -23.59 46.08
CA LEU A 88 -28.19 -23.39 46.96
C LEU A 88 -28.04 -21.90 47.23
N SER A 89 -28.07 -21.50 48.50
CA SER A 89 -28.17 -20.07 48.85
C SER A 89 -26.85 -19.29 48.77
N ASP A 90 -25.74 -20.01 48.80
CA ASP A 90 -24.39 -19.48 49.02
C ASP A 90 -23.36 -20.53 48.51
N PRO A 91 -23.24 -20.65 47.18
CA PRO A 91 -22.29 -21.57 46.54
C PRO A 91 -20.82 -21.20 46.82
N TYR A 92 -19.94 -22.20 46.78
CA TYR A 92 -18.51 -22.02 46.88
C TYR A 92 -17.78 -22.89 45.85
N LEU A 93 -17.19 -22.21 44.86
CA LEU A 93 -16.47 -22.81 43.74
C LEU A 93 -14.98 -23.04 44.06
N ARG A 94 -14.48 -24.22 43.71
CA ARG A 94 -13.04 -24.54 43.73
C ARG A 94 -12.63 -25.25 42.45
N LEU A 95 -11.39 -25.05 42.03
CA LEU A 95 -10.78 -25.68 40.87
C LEU A 95 -9.54 -26.46 41.29
N TYR A 96 -9.45 -27.70 40.83
CA TYR A 96 -8.34 -28.61 41.11
C TYR A 96 -7.65 -29.03 39.81
N ASN A 97 -6.33 -29.19 39.85
CA ASN A 97 -5.57 -29.72 38.71
C ASN A 97 -5.74 -31.25 38.56
N SER A 98 -5.11 -31.83 37.54
CA SER A 98 -5.15 -33.27 37.24
C SER A 98 -4.69 -34.18 38.38
N SER A 99 -3.91 -33.68 39.33
CA SER A 99 -3.44 -34.41 40.51
C SER A 99 -4.39 -34.28 41.72
N GLY A 100 -5.47 -33.53 41.59
CA GLY A 100 -6.41 -33.24 42.68
C GLY A 100 -5.89 -32.18 43.66
N THR A 101 -4.91 -31.36 43.26
CA THR A 101 -4.43 -30.24 44.07
C THR A 101 -5.25 -29.00 43.78
N LEU A 102 -5.69 -28.28 44.83
CA LEU A 102 -6.44 -27.02 44.72
C LEU A 102 -5.56 -25.95 44.06
N ILE A 103 -6.07 -25.32 43.02
CA ILE A 103 -5.36 -24.29 42.24
C ILE A 103 -6.14 -22.97 42.10
N GLY A 104 -7.44 -22.97 42.40
CA GLY A 104 -8.25 -21.76 42.39
C GLY A 104 -9.52 -21.95 43.20
N SER A 105 -10.09 -20.86 43.72
CA SER A 105 -11.35 -20.89 44.45
C SER A 105 -11.98 -19.51 44.52
N ASN A 106 -13.30 -19.45 44.55
CA ASN A 106 -14.06 -18.22 44.69
C ASN A 106 -15.41 -18.53 45.35
N ASP A 107 -15.81 -17.75 46.36
CA ASP A 107 -17.09 -17.86 47.06
C ASP A 107 -18.12 -16.84 46.55
N ASP A 108 -17.77 -15.56 46.41
CA ASP A 108 -18.74 -14.48 46.09
C ASP A 108 -18.38 -13.67 44.80
N GLY A 109 -18.03 -14.34 43.70
CA GLY A 109 -17.60 -13.71 42.44
C GLY A 109 -18.71 -13.45 41.42
N GLY A 110 -19.90 -14.04 41.58
CA GLY A 110 -21.04 -13.96 40.67
C GLY A 110 -22.18 -13.08 41.22
N PRO A 111 -23.37 -13.10 40.58
CA PRO A 111 -24.53 -12.35 41.06
C PRO A 111 -24.93 -12.76 42.49
N GLY A 112 -25.00 -11.80 43.41
CA GLY A 112 -25.40 -12.05 44.80
C GLY A 112 -24.31 -12.77 45.60
N LEU A 113 -24.56 -14.04 45.98
CA LEU A 113 -23.60 -14.90 46.68
C LEU A 113 -23.15 -16.08 45.80
N ASP A 114 -23.43 -16.03 44.50
CA ASP A 114 -22.96 -17.06 43.56
C ASP A 114 -21.45 -16.89 43.31
N SER A 115 -20.79 -17.95 42.85
CA SER A 115 -19.33 -17.93 42.63
C SER A 115 -18.97 -17.83 41.14
N LEU A 116 -17.92 -17.08 40.83
CA LEU A 116 -17.32 -16.99 39.50
C LEU A 116 -15.80 -17.06 39.62
N LEU A 117 -15.17 -17.95 38.87
CA LEU A 117 -13.72 -18.08 38.80
C LEU A 117 -13.26 -17.99 37.35
N SER A 118 -12.46 -16.99 37.03
CA SER A 118 -11.70 -16.93 35.79
C SER A 118 -10.35 -17.64 35.98
N TYR A 119 -9.97 -18.51 35.04
CA TYR A 119 -8.74 -19.28 35.13
C TYR A 119 -8.08 -19.50 33.76
N THR A 120 -6.82 -19.08 33.63
CA THR A 120 -5.94 -19.43 32.50
C THR A 120 -5.35 -20.81 32.70
N ALA A 121 -5.66 -21.75 31.81
CA ALA A 121 -5.12 -23.10 31.91
C ALA A 121 -3.62 -23.11 31.59
N THR A 122 -2.80 -23.55 32.54
CA THR A 122 -1.34 -23.62 32.38
C THR A 122 -0.86 -24.89 31.68
N SER A 123 -1.72 -25.90 31.53
CA SER A 123 -1.42 -27.15 30.84
C SER A 123 -2.70 -27.75 30.25
N SER A 124 -2.63 -28.34 29.05
CA SER A 124 -3.78 -29.02 28.48
C SER A 124 -4.03 -30.33 29.21
N GLY A 125 -5.26 -30.60 29.62
CA GLY A 125 -5.62 -31.83 30.32
C GLY A 125 -6.89 -31.72 31.17
N THR A 126 -7.11 -32.73 32.01
CA THR A 126 -8.28 -32.79 32.89
C THR A 126 -8.05 -32.00 34.18
N TYR A 127 -9.00 -31.14 34.48
CA TYR A 127 -9.16 -30.39 35.73
C TYR A 127 -10.46 -30.84 36.41
N TYR A 128 -10.67 -30.44 37.66
CA TYR A 128 -11.89 -30.77 38.39
C TYR A 128 -12.48 -29.53 39.04
N ILE A 129 -13.73 -29.23 38.68
CA ILE A 129 -14.54 -28.18 39.27
C ILE A 129 -15.25 -28.79 40.47
N ALA A 130 -15.11 -28.18 41.64
CA ALA A 130 -15.78 -28.62 42.85
C ALA A 130 -16.84 -27.61 43.29
N ALA A 131 -18.09 -28.06 43.33
CA ALA A 131 -19.20 -27.34 43.92
C ALA A 131 -19.32 -27.69 45.41
N GLY A 132 -19.48 -26.67 46.24
CA GLY A 132 -19.79 -26.82 47.65
C GLY A 132 -20.70 -25.69 48.13
N GLY A 133 -21.28 -25.85 49.32
CA GLY A 133 -21.84 -24.71 50.04
C GLY A 133 -20.75 -23.98 50.83
N TYR A 134 -20.86 -22.67 50.99
CA TYR A 134 -19.93 -21.94 51.87
C TYR A 134 -19.91 -22.53 53.29
N ALA A 135 -18.69 -22.68 53.84
CA ALA A 135 -18.41 -23.38 55.10
C ALA A 135 -18.99 -24.81 55.20
N ASP A 136 -19.31 -25.44 54.07
CA ASP A 136 -19.91 -26.78 53.91
C ASP A 136 -21.20 -26.97 54.73
N ASN A 137 -21.95 -25.88 55.02
CA ASN A 137 -23.15 -25.91 55.87
C ASN A 137 -24.44 -25.53 55.14
N ARG A 138 -24.39 -25.53 53.81
CA ARG A 138 -25.52 -25.25 52.92
C ARG A 138 -25.86 -26.48 52.11
N SER A 139 -27.11 -26.58 51.71
CA SER A 139 -27.62 -27.66 50.85
C SER A 139 -28.60 -27.07 49.85
N GLY A 140 -28.70 -27.66 48.68
CA GLY A 140 -29.57 -27.18 47.62
C GLY A 140 -29.07 -27.58 46.25
N THR A 141 -29.86 -27.32 45.22
CA THR A 141 -29.43 -27.53 43.83
C THR A 141 -28.55 -26.38 43.36
N TYR A 142 -27.67 -26.65 42.41
CA TYR A 142 -26.78 -25.67 41.81
C TYR A 142 -26.57 -26.00 40.33
N GLN A 143 -25.98 -25.05 39.61
CA GLN A 143 -25.54 -25.22 38.24
C GLN A 143 -24.09 -24.79 38.07
N ILE A 144 -23.29 -25.58 37.38
CA ILE A 144 -21.95 -25.23 36.90
C ILE A 144 -22.04 -24.94 35.41
N THR A 145 -21.48 -23.82 34.97
CA THR A 145 -21.11 -23.59 33.57
C THR A 145 -19.63 -23.23 33.50
N ALA A 146 -18.99 -23.59 32.39
CA ALA A 146 -17.61 -23.21 32.13
C ALA A 146 -17.50 -22.85 30.66
N GLU A 147 -17.16 -21.61 30.33
CA GLU A 147 -17.06 -21.15 28.95
C GLU A 147 -15.64 -20.66 28.66
N VAL A 148 -15.18 -20.90 27.43
CA VAL A 148 -13.94 -20.28 26.94
C VAL A 148 -14.23 -18.78 26.81
N GLN A 149 -13.43 -17.96 27.48
CA GLN A 149 -13.42 -16.53 27.20
C GLN A 149 -12.77 -16.33 25.84
N LEU A 150 -13.58 -16.00 24.85
CA LEU A 150 -13.07 -15.60 23.55
C LEU A 150 -12.35 -14.25 23.69
N PRO A 151 -11.22 -14.05 23.02
CA PRO A 151 -10.61 -12.73 22.97
C PRO A 151 -11.63 -11.74 22.37
N PRO A 152 -11.64 -10.48 22.84
CA PRO A 152 -12.50 -9.45 22.26
C PRO A 152 -12.21 -9.29 20.77
N THR A 153 -13.19 -8.79 20.01
CA THR A 153 -12.99 -8.49 18.57
C THR A 153 -12.32 -7.13 18.39
N PRO A 154 -11.61 -6.90 17.28
CA PRO A 154 -11.10 -5.56 16.98
C PRO A 154 -12.27 -4.62 16.69
N ALA A 155 -12.18 -3.39 17.20
CA ALA A 155 -13.10 -2.32 16.90
C ALA A 155 -12.64 -1.48 15.70
N THR A 156 -13.59 -0.86 15.02
CA THR A 156 -13.32 0.20 14.04
C THR A 156 -12.75 1.45 14.71
N LEU A 157 -12.14 2.33 13.92
CA LEU A 157 -11.59 3.60 14.43
C LEU A 157 -12.66 4.46 15.13
N ASP A 158 -13.89 4.47 14.60
CA ASP A 158 -15.01 5.22 15.19
C ASP A 158 -15.46 4.62 16.52
N GLU A 159 -15.59 3.29 16.61
CA GLU A 159 -15.94 2.62 17.86
C GLU A 159 -14.89 2.84 18.95
N LEU A 160 -13.60 2.85 18.58
CA LEU A 160 -12.53 3.15 19.52
C LEU A 160 -12.64 4.60 20.03
N ALA A 161 -12.82 5.57 19.14
CA ALA A 161 -12.95 6.98 19.48
C ALA A 161 -14.21 7.30 20.31
N ASP A 162 -15.34 6.68 19.96
CA ASP A 162 -16.58 6.76 20.74
C ASP A 162 -16.39 6.15 22.12
N TYR A 163 -15.64 5.05 22.25
CA TYR A 163 -15.36 4.48 23.56
C TYR A 163 -14.50 5.40 24.44
N LEU A 164 -13.51 6.10 23.86
CA LEU A 164 -12.70 7.11 24.56
C LEU A 164 -13.54 8.29 25.06
N THR A 165 -14.55 8.72 24.30
CA THR A 165 -15.35 9.91 24.64
C THR A 165 -16.59 9.60 25.49
N ASP A 166 -17.17 8.42 25.33
CA ASP A 166 -18.42 7.98 25.97
C ASP A 166 -18.24 6.69 26.78
N GLY A 167 -17.75 5.62 26.14
CA GLY A 167 -17.75 4.26 26.68
C GLY A 167 -17.12 4.11 28.06
N TYR A 168 -15.87 4.57 28.22
CA TYR A 168 -15.16 4.54 29.50
C TYR A 168 -15.91 5.24 30.64
N TRP A 169 -16.54 6.37 30.32
CA TRP A 169 -17.32 7.12 31.31
C TRP A 169 -18.59 6.39 31.68
N GLN A 170 -19.26 5.77 30.71
CA GLN A 170 -20.47 4.98 30.95
C GLN A 170 -20.20 3.78 31.86
N ASP A 171 -19.05 3.11 31.70
CA ASP A 171 -18.63 2.00 32.57
C ASP A 171 -18.44 2.44 34.03
N SER A 172 -18.11 3.71 34.25
CA SER A 172 -18.03 4.34 35.57
C SER A 172 -19.29 5.10 35.97
N SER A 173 -20.42 4.88 35.28
CA SER A 173 -21.71 5.57 35.50
C SER A 173 -21.64 7.10 35.40
N ARG A 174 -20.75 7.60 34.54
CA ARG A 174 -20.54 9.01 34.21
C ARG A 174 -20.93 9.27 32.76
N SER A 175 -21.19 10.53 32.42
CA SER A 175 -21.43 10.94 31.03
C SER A 175 -20.13 11.44 30.37
N GLN A 176 -20.13 11.43 29.04
CA GLN A 176 -19.22 12.20 28.20
C GLN A 176 -19.14 13.66 28.67
N ARG A 177 -17.95 14.24 28.55
CA ARG A 177 -17.66 15.58 29.04
C ARG A 177 -16.50 16.25 28.33
N SER A 178 -16.52 17.57 28.30
CA SER A 178 -15.50 18.43 27.71
C SER A 178 -15.56 19.85 28.28
N PHE A 179 -14.53 20.66 28.06
CA PHE A 179 -14.60 22.10 28.27
C PHE A 179 -15.55 22.75 27.25
N ASP A 180 -16.21 23.86 27.64
CA ASP A 180 -17.02 24.64 26.71
C ASP A 180 -16.13 25.60 25.90
N THR A 181 -15.73 25.17 24.70
CA THR A 181 -14.91 25.96 23.78
C THR A 181 -15.74 26.75 22.75
N SER A 182 -17.06 26.83 22.92
CA SER A 182 -17.96 27.47 21.93
C SER A 182 -17.70 28.97 21.75
N GLY A 183 -17.16 29.64 22.77
CA GLY A 183 -16.80 31.06 22.73
C GLY A 183 -15.32 31.36 22.49
N SER A 184 -14.44 30.38 22.73
CA SER A 184 -12.98 30.48 22.60
C SER A 184 -12.40 29.07 22.61
N ASN A 185 -11.44 28.78 21.74
CA ASN A 185 -10.67 27.52 21.79
C ASN A 185 -9.58 27.51 22.86
N GLN A 186 -9.42 28.61 23.61
CA GLN A 186 -8.38 28.72 24.62
C GLN A 186 -8.69 27.95 25.89
N ILE A 187 -7.72 27.17 26.36
CA ILE A 187 -7.72 26.50 27.67
C ILE A 187 -6.52 27.02 28.46
N SER A 188 -6.80 27.68 29.59
CA SER A 188 -5.72 28.22 30.42
C SER A 188 -5.08 27.12 31.29
N VAL A 189 -3.75 27.10 31.35
CA VAL A 189 -2.97 26.07 32.06
C VAL A 189 -2.00 26.70 33.06
N ASP A 190 -1.89 26.11 34.25
CA ASP A 190 -0.88 26.51 35.25
C ASP A 190 0.08 25.36 35.48
N ILE A 191 1.29 25.48 34.90
CA ILE A 191 2.37 24.50 35.02
C ILE A 191 3.42 24.90 36.06
N THR A 192 3.15 25.93 36.88
CA THR A 192 4.13 26.43 37.85
C THR A 192 4.38 25.47 39.02
N GLY A 193 3.48 24.51 39.24
CA GLY A 193 3.66 23.39 40.18
C GLY A 193 4.68 22.35 39.71
N LEU A 194 5.00 22.29 38.42
CA LEU A 194 5.95 21.32 37.87
C LEU A 194 7.40 21.81 37.98
N ASN A 195 8.34 20.88 38.17
CA ASN A 195 9.76 21.17 37.93
C ASN A 195 10.06 21.48 36.44
N ALA A 196 11.26 22.00 36.15
CA ALA A 196 11.62 22.46 34.81
C ALA A 196 11.52 21.37 33.70
N GLY A 197 11.82 20.11 34.04
CA GLY A 197 11.66 19.00 33.09
C GLY A 197 10.19 18.69 32.82
N GLY A 198 9.36 18.68 33.87
CA GLY A 198 7.91 18.50 33.74
C GLY A 198 7.24 19.61 32.94
N GLN A 199 7.64 20.87 33.16
CA GLN A 199 7.14 22.00 32.37
C GLN A 199 7.46 21.86 30.88
N GLN A 200 8.64 21.36 30.53
CA GLN A 200 9.01 21.15 29.12
C GLN A 200 8.20 20.02 28.49
N LEU A 201 8.03 18.89 29.19
CA LEU A 201 7.20 17.78 28.73
C LEU A 201 5.73 18.20 28.55
N ALA A 202 5.18 18.97 29.48
CA ALA A 202 3.83 19.50 29.39
C ALA A 202 3.64 20.40 28.15
N ARG A 203 4.61 21.28 27.86
CA ARG A 203 4.57 22.14 26.66
C ARG A 203 4.57 21.34 25.37
N TRP A 204 5.47 20.36 25.23
CA TRP A 204 5.44 19.46 24.07
C TRP A 204 4.13 18.67 23.99
N ALA A 205 3.56 18.29 25.13
CA ALA A 205 2.27 17.61 25.17
C ALA A 205 1.11 18.54 24.76
N PHE A 206 1.15 19.83 25.10
CA PHE A 206 0.17 20.81 24.60
C PHE A 206 0.22 20.91 23.07
N GLU A 207 1.43 21.00 22.50
CA GLU A 207 1.63 21.07 21.05
C GLU A 207 1.02 19.84 20.33
N THR A 208 1.03 18.63 20.93
CA THR A 208 0.42 17.44 20.30
C THR A 208 -1.09 17.59 20.13
N TRP A 209 -1.78 18.13 21.14
CA TRP A 209 -3.22 18.34 21.14
C TRP A 209 -3.63 19.51 20.24
N GLU A 210 -2.87 20.61 20.25
CA GLU A 210 -3.10 21.80 19.41
C GLU A 210 -2.92 21.48 17.91
N THR A 211 -2.01 20.57 17.58
CA THR A 211 -1.74 20.19 16.19
C THR A 211 -2.97 19.56 15.53
N VAL A 212 -3.79 18.80 16.29
CA VAL A 212 -4.88 18.00 15.70
C VAL A 212 -6.28 18.51 16.04
N ALA A 213 -6.42 19.31 17.09
CA ALA A 213 -7.71 19.80 17.58
C ALA A 213 -7.76 21.32 17.58
N ASN A 214 -8.97 21.89 17.50
CA ASN A 214 -9.18 23.31 17.68
C ASN A 214 -9.07 23.71 19.16
N LEU A 215 -7.84 23.72 19.67
CA LEU A 215 -7.45 24.05 21.03
C LEU A 215 -6.25 25.02 21.00
N ASP A 216 -6.12 25.85 22.04
CA ASP A 216 -5.00 26.78 22.24
C ASP A 216 -4.69 26.85 23.75
N PHE A 217 -3.59 26.26 24.21
CA PHE A 217 -3.22 26.24 25.61
C PHE A 217 -2.48 27.52 25.99
N VAL A 218 -3.03 28.22 26.99
CA VAL A 218 -2.48 29.51 27.43
C VAL A 218 -1.93 29.41 28.84
N GLU A 219 -0.61 29.48 28.99
CA GLU A 219 0.03 29.49 30.30
C GLU A 219 -0.37 30.71 31.15
N VAL A 220 -0.88 30.44 32.35
CA VAL A 220 -1.22 31.43 33.38
C VAL A 220 -0.64 30.98 34.73
N SER A 221 -0.60 31.90 35.71
CA SER A 221 -0.05 31.62 37.06
C SER A 221 -1.09 31.64 38.18
N SER A 222 -2.37 31.76 37.82
CA SER A 222 -3.50 31.64 38.76
C SER A 222 -4.82 31.56 38.00
N GLY A 223 -5.76 30.76 38.49
CA GLY A 223 -7.11 30.67 37.93
C GLY A 223 -7.14 29.97 36.56
N ALA A 224 -6.24 29.01 36.36
CA ALA A 224 -6.22 28.16 35.18
C ALA A 224 -7.41 27.21 35.13
N ASP A 225 -7.79 26.81 33.93
CA ASP A 225 -8.76 25.74 33.67
C ASP A 225 -8.15 24.38 34.01
N ILE A 226 -6.85 24.19 33.75
CA ILE A 226 -6.08 22.99 34.13
C ILE A 226 -4.88 23.39 34.99
N THR A 227 -4.74 22.80 36.17
CA THR A 227 -3.57 22.98 37.04
C THR A 227 -2.70 21.72 37.04
N PHE A 228 -1.37 21.90 37.05
CA PHE A 228 -0.41 20.81 37.06
C PHE A 228 0.45 20.80 38.33
N ASP A 229 0.67 19.61 38.90
CA ASP A 229 1.52 19.38 40.07
C ASP A 229 2.40 18.12 39.90
N ASP A 230 3.47 18.02 40.69
CA ASP A 230 4.40 16.87 40.75
C ASP A 230 4.66 16.33 42.17
N GLU A 231 3.86 16.79 43.15
CA GLU A 231 3.99 16.44 44.57
C GLU A 231 3.45 15.04 44.92
N ASP A 232 2.47 14.52 44.20
CA ASP A 232 1.83 13.23 44.51
C ASP A 232 2.48 12.05 43.77
N SER A 233 2.34 10.85 44.35
CA SER A 233 2.85 9.62 43.76
C SER A 233 2.04 9.19 42.54
N GLY A 234 2.74 8.77 41.49
CA GLY A 234 2.12 8.29 40.23
C GLY A 234 1.79 9.41 39.26
N ALA A 235 0.91 9.10 38.32
CA ALA A 235 0.33 10.03 37.37
C ALA A 235 -1.20 9.84 37.37
N TYR A 236 -1.94 10.95 37.33
CA TYR A 236 -3.40 10.95 37.25
C TYR A 236 -3.94 12.32 36.84
N ALA A 237 -5.16 12.33 36.32
CA ALA A 237 -5.95 13.54 36.12
C ALA A 237 -7.33 13.43 36.78
N THR A 238 -7.82 14.54 37.31
CA THR A 238 -9.18 14.65 37.85
C THR A 238 -9.87 15.91 37.34
N SER A 239 -11.21 15.89 37.29
CA SER A 239 -11.99 17.02 36.79
C SER A 239 -13.21 17.31 37.66
N SER A 240 -13.48 18.59 37.87
CA SER A 240 -14.74 19.09 38.39
C SER A 240 -15.71 19.30 37.23
N VAL A 241 -16.94 18.77 37.34
CA VAL A 241 -17.90 18.74 36.23
C VAL A 241 -19.28 19.26 36.63
N SER A 242 -19.96 19.91 35.70
CA SER A 242 -21.38 20.27 35.80
C SER A 242 -22.13 19.76 34.57
N GLY A 243 -22.90 18.68 34.74
CA GLY A 243 -23.45 17.95 33.59
C GLY A 243 -22.32 17.36 32.74
N SER A 244 -22.32 17.65 31.45
CA SER A 244 -21.26 17.27 30.50
C SER A 244 -20.15 18.32 30.37
N THR A 245 -20.18 19.41 31.15
CA THR A 245 -19.16 20.45 31.05
C THR A 245 -18.11 20.30 32.13
N ILE A 246 -16.84 20.24 31.73
CA ILE A 246 -15.68 20.34 32.62
C ILE A 246 -15.54 21.81 33.05
N LEU A 247 -15.49 22.03 34.36
CA LEU A 247 -15.30 23.36 34.96
C LEU A 247 -13.83 23.65 35.28
N SER A 248 -13.08 22.60 35.65
CA SER A 248 -11.64 22.65 35.92
C SER A 248 -11.08 21.23 35.95
N SER A 249 -9.81 21.07 35.63
CA SER A 249 -9.07 19.81 35.78
C SER A 249 -7.76 20.01 36.55
N GLU A 250 -7.28 18.93 37.16
CA GLU A 250 -6.00 18.86 37.87
C GLU A 250 -5.23 17.65 37.36
N VAL A 251 -3.97 17.85 36.97
CA VAL A 251 -3.08 16.82 36.45
C VAL A 251 -1.86 16.70 37.38
N ASN A 252 -1.58 15.51 37.87
CA ASN A 252 -0.37 15.22 38.63
C ASN A 252 0.53 14.27 37.85
N VAL A 253 1.83 14.58 37.75
CA VAL A 253 2.86 13.64 37.28
C VAL A 253 4.08 13.75 38.19
N SER A 254 4.25 12.75 39.08
CA SER A 254 5.27 12.76 40.12
C SER A 254 6.69 13.05 39.61
N SER A 255 7.48 13.83 40.34
CA SER A 255 8.93 13.98 40.08
C SER A 255 9.70 12.64 40.08
N SER A 256 9.21 11.65 40.84
CA SER A 256 9.75 10.29 40.84
C SER A 256 9.49 9.54 39.54
N TRP A 257 8.40 9.87 38.84
CA TRP A 257 8.05 9.33 37.53
C TRP A 257 9.08 9.74 36.49
N LEU A 258 9.38 11.05 36.43
CA LEU A 258 10.38 11.62 35.52
C LEU A 258 11.78 11.06 35.79
N THR A 259 12.10 10.79 37.06
CA THR A 259 13.39 10.17 37.44
C THR A 259 13.49 8.73 36.92
N SER A 260 12.39 7.98 36.94
CA SER A 260 12.34 6.58 36.50
C SER A 260 12.31 6.45 34.97
N TYR A 261 11.57 7.33 34.30
CA TYR A 261 11.21 7.15 32.88
C TYR A 261 11.90 8.14 31.94
N GLY A 262 12.56 9.18 32.46
CA GLY A 262 13.30 10.16 31.66
C GLY A 262 12.47 11.40 31.31
N THR A 263 13.07 12.29 30.52
CA THR A 263 12.48 13.59 30.13
C THR A 263 12.71 13.94 28.65
N ALA A 264 13.06 12.94 27.84
CA ALA A 264 13.14 13.07 26.39
C ALA A 264 11.77 12.85 25.73
N LEU A 265 11.60 13.18 24.45
CA LEU A 265 10.37 12.99 23.68
C LEU A 265 9.99 11.51 23.55
N ASP A 266 10.96 10.63 23.38
CA ASP A 266 10.78 9.17 23.32
C ASP A 266 10.72 8.51 24.71
N SER A 267 10.49 9.30 25.77
CA SER A 267 10.35 8.80 27.13
C SER A 267 8.89 8.46 27.47
N TYR A 268 8.70 7.48 28.34
CA TYR A 268 7.36 7.17 28.86
C TYR A 268 6.75 8.31 29.68
N SER A 269 7.58 9.19 30.26
CA SER A 269 7.10 10.42 30.90
C SER A 269 6.40 11.35 29.92
N PHE A 270 6.91 11.47 28.67
CA PHE A 270 6.28 12.30 27.65
C PHE A 270 4.89 11.78 27.30
N SER A 271 4.79 10.50 26.93
CA SER A 271 3.49 9.88 26.64
C SER A 271 2.53 9.93 27.83
N THR A 272 3.04 9.90 29.07
CA THR A 272 2.23 10.11 30.28
C THR A 272 1.62 11.52 30.32
N TYR A 273 2.39 12.58 30.04
CA TYR A 273 1.81 13.93 29.97
C TYR A 273 0.74 14.03 28.89
N VAL A 274 0.98 13.47 27.70
CA VAL A 274 -0.04 13.44 26.63
C VAL A 274 -1.31 12.74 27.12
N HIS A 275 -1.16 11.56 27.74
CA HIS A 275 -2.26 10.75 28.29
C HIS A 275 -3.07 11.50 29.36
N GLU A 276 -2.44 12.05 30.39
CA GLU A 276 -3.14 12.72 31.48
C GLU A 276 -3.81 14.02 31.04
N ILE A 277 -3.24 14.72 30.06
CA ILE A 277 -3.91 15.87 29.43
C ILE A 277 -5.16 15.39 28.66
N GLY A 278 -5.10 14.25 27.97
CA GLY A 278 -6.27 13.63 27.35
C GLY A 278 -7.40 13.40 28.35
N HIS A 279 -7.10 12.88 29.54
CA HIS A 279 -8.06 12.77 30.63
C HIS A 279 -8.60 14.12 31.11
N ALA A 280 -7.73 15.11 31.29
CA ALA A 280 -8.11 16.46 31.70
C ALA A 280 -9.04 17.14 30.68
N LEU A 281 -8.89 16.80 29.39
CA LEU A 281 -9.74 17.23 28.27
C LEU A 281 -11.02 16.39 28.12
N GLY A 282 -11.14 15.27 28.81
CA GLY A 282 -12.37 14.47 28.85
C GLY A 282 -12.32 13.12 28.14
N LEU A 283 -11.15 12.67 27.66
CA LEU A 283 -10.97 11.31 27.14
C LEU A 283 -10.84 10.29 28.26
N GLY A 284 -11.38 9.09 28.08
CA GLY A 284 -11.22 7.92 28.93
C GLY A 284 -10.09 7.01 28.47
N HIS A 285 -9.97 5.84 29.10
CA HIS A 285 -9.15 4.75 28.56
C HIS A 285 -9.91 3.98 27.47
N GLN A 286 -9.18 3.18 26.71
CA GLN A 286 -9.74 2.34 25.63
C GLN A 286 -10.41 1.05 26.15
N GLY A 287 -10.46 0.86 27.47
CA GLY A 287 -11.25 -0.14 28.17
C GLY A 287 -11.60 0.29 29.59
N GLY A 288 -12.47 -0.46 30.28
CA GLY A 288 -12.97 -0.16 31.63
C GLY A 288 -11.96 -0.29 32.79
N TYR A 289 -10.65 -0.25 32.51
CA TYR A 289 -9.57 -0.40 33.48
C TYR A 289 -9.09 0.94 34.05
N ASN A 290 -8.43 0.91 35.21
CA ASN A 290 -7.86 2.10 35.84
C ASN A 290 -6.71 1.74 36.79
N GLY A 291 -5.54 2.38 36.62
CA GLY A 291 -4.37 2.23 37.48
C GLY A 291 -3.54 0.95 37.26
N ALA A 292 -4.17 -0.14 36.83
CA ALA A 292 -3.51 -1.34 36.31
C ALA A 292 -4.44 -2.09 35.35
N ALA A 293 -3.86 -2.78 34.37
CA ALA A 293 -4.60 -3.61 33.43
C ALA A 293 -3.73 -4.80 32.98
N THR A 294 -4.35 -5.92 32.63
CA THR A 294 -3.73 -7.11 32.05
C THR A 294 -4.36 -7.39 30.70
N TYR A 295 -3.54 -7.42 29.64
CA TYR A 295 -3.98 -7.76 28.30
C TYR A 295 -4.42 -9.24 28.22
N GLY A 296 -5.51 -9.52 27.50
CA GLY A 296 -6.25 -10.77 27.49
C GLY A 296 -7.34 -10.89 28.57
N VAL A 297 -7.50 -9.87 29.43
CA VAL A 297 -8.41 -9.89 30.58
C VAL A 297 -9.24 -8.61 30.65
N ASP A 298 -8.56 -7.46 30.63
CA ASP A 298 -9.17 -6.16 30.95
C ASP A 298 -9.49 -5.32 29.69
N GLU A 299 -8.94 -5.65 28.53
CA GLU A 299 -9.19 -4.94 27.28
C GLU A 299 -10.63 -5.12 26.80
N THR A 300 -11.22 -4.05 26.27
CA THR A 300 -12.56 -4.11 25.66
C THR A 300 -12.50 -4.51 24.19
N PHE A 301 -11.42 -4.15 23.49
CA PHE A 301 -11.20 -4.43 22.07
C PHE A 301 -9.81 -5.05 21.88
N SER A 302 -9.67 -6.04 20.99
CA SER A 302 -8.36 -6.69 20.77
C SER A 302 -7.32 -5.79 20.09
N ASN A 303 -7.73 -4.65 19.55
CA ASN A 303 -6.82 -3.64 19.00
C ASN A 303 -6.60 -2.45 19.95
N ASP A 304 -7.02 -2.55 21.21
CA ASP A 304 -6.61 -1.63 22.28
C ASP A 304 -5.08 -1.70 22.46
N SER A 305 -4.37 -0.74 21.88
CA SER A 305 -2.91 -0.68 21.93
C SER A 305 -2.36 0.73 21.73
N TRP A 306 -1.09 0.90 22.09
CA TRP A 306 -0.30 2.11 21.79
C TRP A 306 -0.22 2.45 20.29
N GLN A 307 -0.53 1.52 19.38
CA GLN A 307 -0.54 1.81 17.94
C GLN A 307 -1.73 2.71 17.57
N ILE A 308 -2.85 2.58 18.30
CA ILE A 308 -4.11 3.24 17.94
C ILE A 308 -4.52 4.34 18.93
N SER A 309 -4.09 4.26 20.18
CA SER A 309 -4.40 5.27 21.22
C SER A 309 -3.30 5.38 22.27
N VAL A 310 -2.92 6.62 22.62
CA VAL A 310 -2.09 6.94 23.79
C VAL A 310 -2.83 6.69 25.10
N MET A 311 -4.16 6.58 25.06
CA MET A 311 -5.01 6.28 26.22
C MET A 311 -5.02 4.78 26.58
N SER A 312 -4.38 3.93 25.76
CA SER A 312 -4.22 2.51 26.01
C SER A 312 -3.13 2.22 27.05
N TYR A 313 -3.35 1.21 27.89
CA TYR A 313 -2.30 0.70 28.78
C TYR A 313 -1.39 -0.34 28.12
N PHE A 314 -1.74 -0.83 26.93
CA PHE A 314 -1.10 -1.99 26.34
C PHE A 314 -0.15 -1.59 25.21
N ASN A 315 1.14 -1.77 25.44
CA ASN A 315 2.13 -1.64 24.37
C ASN A 315 2.20 -2.91 23.52
N GLN A 316 2.93 -2.89 22.41
CA GLN A 316 3.03 -4.02 21.47
C GLN A 316 3.75 -5.26 22.03
N THR A 317 4.41 -5.15 23.20
CA THR A 317 4.92 -6.32 23.93
C THR A 317 3.80 -7.06 24.69
N GLU A 318 2.73 -6.35 25.04
CA GLU A 318 1.57 -6.88 25.77
C GLU A 318 0.44 -7.24 24.80
N ASN A 319 0.03 -6.31 23.93
CA ASN A 319 -0.94 -6.56 22.86
C ASN A 319 -0.24 -7.21 21.64
N THR A 320 -0.24 -8.54 21.62
CA THR A 320 0.34 -9.33 20.52
C THR A 320 -0.61 -9.60 19.35
N THR A 321 -1.88 -9.18 19.43
CA THR A 321 -2.85 -9.33 18.34
C THR A 321 -2.77 -8.21 17.32
N THR A 322 -2.23 -7.06 17.72
CA THR A 322 -1.92 -5.95 16.83
C THR A 322 -0.58 -6.19 16.14
N ASN A 323 -0.57 -6.23 14.81
CA ASN A 323 0.66 -6.44 14.03
C ASN A 323 1.47 -5.14 13.92
N ALA A 324 2.17 -4.79 14.99
CA ALA A 324 2.98 -3.59 15.09
C ALA A 324 4.23 -3.83 15.94
N SER A 325 5.30 -3.07 15.68
CA SER A 325 6.49 -3.08 16.53
C SER A 325 6.29 -2.23 17.77
N TYR A 326 6.94 -2.61 18.88
CA TYR A 326 7.01 -1.74 20.06
C TYR A 326 7.74 -0.43 19.71
N ALA A 327 7.11 0.68 20.05
CA ALA A 327 7.68 1.99 19.85
C ALA A 327 7.13 3.00 20.87
N ALA A 328 7.95 4.00 21.23
CA ALA A 328 7.57 5.09 22.11
C ALA A 328 6.61 6.05 21.40
N ILE A 329 5.50 6.38 22.05
CA ILE A 329 4.51 7.30 21.50
C ILE A 329 5.07 8.72 21.57
N VAL A 330 5.20 9.36 20.41
CA VAL A 330 5.66 10.75 20.30
C VAL A 330 4.59 11.72 19.81
N SER A 331 3.34 11.28 19.63
CA SER A 331 2.19 12.12 19.26
C SER A 331 0.88 11.52 19.76
N LEU A 332 -0.24 12.16 19.42
CA LEU A 332 -1.54 11.49 19.45
C LEU A 332 -1.59 10.39 18.39
N MET A 333 -2.37 9.34 18.67
CA MET A 333 -2.61 8.23 17.76
C MET A 333 -4.00 8.35 17.12
N MET A 334 -4.28 7.58 16.08
CA MET A 334 -5.47 7.79 15.24
C MET A 334 -6.81 7.86 16.00
N ALA A 335 -7.03 6.99 17.00
CA ALA A 335 -8.28 7.02 17.76
C ALA A 335 -8.37 8.27 18.65
N ASP A 336 -7.23 8.71 19.19
CA ASP A 336 -7.16 9.94 19.99
C ASP A 336 -7.50 11.17 19.14
N VAL A 337 -6.98 11.22 17.90
CA VAL A 337 -7.26 12.31 16.95
C VAL A 337 -8.75 12.40 16.66
N VAL A 338 -9.40 11.29 16.31
CA VAL A 338 -10.85 11.29 16.06
C VAL A 338 -11.63 11.67 17.32
N ALA A 339 -11.28 11.08 18.47
CA ALA A 339 -11.94 11.31 19.74
C ALA A 339 -11.89 12.78 20.17
N ILE A 340 -10.72 13.41 20.09
CA ILE A 340 -10.58 14.81 20.51
C ILE A 340 -11.25 15.77 19.53
N GLN A 341 -11.22 15.47 18.23
CA GLN A 341 -11.95 16.25 17.23
C GLN A 341 -13.46 16.14 17.40
N ASN A 342 -13.97 15.00 17.87
CA ASN A 342 -15.39 14.86 18.23
C ASN A 342 -15.78 15.77 19.40
N LEU A 343 -14.87 16.04 20.34
CA LEU A 343 -15.11 16.92 21.48
C LEU A 343 -14.94 18.41 21.16
N TYR A 344 -13.90 18.76 20.38
CA TYR A 344 -13.43 20.15 20.24
C TYR A 344 -13.37 20.66 18.80
N GLY A 345 -13.57 19.79 17.80
CA GLY A 345 -13.36 20.08 16.38
C GLY A 345 -11.92 19.91 15.93
N ALA A 346 -11.73 19.69 14.63
CA ALA A 346 -10.42 19.64 13.97
C ALA A 346 -9.69 20.98 14.03
N ALA A 347 -8.36 20.94 14.03
CA ALA A 347 -7.53 22.14 14.00
C ALA A 347 -7.91 23.05 12.80
N GLY A 348 -7.90 24.36 13.03
CA GLY A 348 -8.31 25.35 12.03
C GLY A 348 -7.15 25.84 11.14
N ALA A 349 -7.45 26.79 10.26
CA ALA A 349 -6.48 27.39 9.32
C ALA A 349 -5.30 28.17 9.95
N SER A 350 -5.24 28.24 11.29
CA SER A 350 -4.09 28.76 12.04
C SER A 350 -3.20 27.66 12.60
N SER A 351 -3.52 26.38 12.33
CA SER A 351 -2.68 25.24 12.69
C SER A 351 -1.32 25.34 12.02
N ALA A 352 -0.30 24.74 12.65
CA ALA A 352 1.01 24.52 12.07
C ALA A 352 0.95 23.70 10.76
N THR A 353 -0.11 22.91 10.59
CA THR A 353 -0.34 21.95 9.51
C THR A 353 -1.37 22.45 8.49
N ALA A 354 -1.48 23.76 8.28
CA ALA A 354 -2.50 24.36 7.40
C ALA A 354 -1.94 24.86 6.05
N GLY A 355 -0.65 24.70 5.82
CA GLY A 355 0.01 24.91 4.54
C GLY A 355 1.10 23.85 4.35
N ASP A 356 1.90 23.97 3.31
CA ASP A 356 2.90 22.96 2.93
C ASP A 356 3.82 22.56 4.08
N THR A 357 3.74 21.29 4.49
CA THR A 357 4.56 20.70 5.54
C THR A 357 5.46 19.59 5.01
N THR A 358 6.56 19.36 5.73
CA THR A 358 7.41 18.18 5.54
C THR A 358 7.48 17.42 6.84
N TYR A 359 7.21 16.11 6.80
CA TYR A 359 7.35 15.16 7.90
C TYR A 359 8.56 14.27 7.65
N GLY A 360 9.56 14.30 8.53
CA GLY A 360 10.82 13.59 8.34
C GLY A 360 11.99 14.55 8.12
N ALA A 361 12.94 14.20 7.25
CA ALA A 361 14.07 15.09 6.97
C ALA A 361 13.59 16.46 6.46
N ASP A 362 14.34 17.52 6.80
CA ASP A 362 14.01 18.91 6.44
C ASP A 362 12.60 19.38 6.88
N SER A 363 12.08 18.82 7.97
CA SER A 363 10.81 19.22 8.58
C SER A 363 10.74 20.72 8.87
N ALA A 364 9.55 21.30 8.64
CA ALA A 364 9.27 22.72 8.78
C ALA A 364 7.94 23.02 9.50
N LEU A 365 7.53 22.14 10.41
CA LEU A 365 6.27 22.24 11.16
C LEU A 365 6.28 23.39 12.17
N GLY A 366 7.45 23.84 12.63
CA GLY A 366 7.59 24.86 13.66
C GLY A 366 7.23 24.38 15.08
N THR A 367 7.15 23.06 15.27
CA THR A 367 6.82 22.40 16.55
C THR A 367 8.03 21.61 17.07
N TYR A 368 7.89 20.92 18.20
CA TYR A 368 8.92 20.01 18.69
C TYR A 368 9.28 18.88 17.70
N MET A 369 8.41 18.58 16.74
CA MET A 369 8.65 17.53 15.74
C MET A 369 9.82 17.84 14.81
N ASP A 370 10.08 19.11 14.49
CA ASP A 370 11.24 19.50 13.68
C ASP A 370 12.54 19.02 14.35
N GLN A 371 12.67 19.29 15.65
CA GLN A 371 13.84 18.88 16.41
C GLN A 371 13.95 17.35 16.53
N LEU A 372 12.83 16.64 16.64
CA LEU A 372 12.83 15.18 16.69
C LEU A 372 13.27 14.59 15.35
N PHE A 373 12.69 15.04 14.25
CA PHE A 373 13.02 14.53 12.92
C PHE A 373 14.45 14.87 12.52
N ASP A 374 14.97 16.06 12.84
CA ASP A 374 16.39 16.41 12.65
C ASP A 374 17.33 15.41 13.33
N LEU A 375 17.02 15.03 14.58
CA LEU A 375 17.83 14.09 15.36
C LEU A 375 17.74 12.66 14.80
N ILE A 376 16.54 12.23 14.37
CA ILE A 376 16.31 10.93 13.73
C ILE A 376 17.05 10.86 12.40
N ALA A 377 16.89 11.85 11.52
CA ALA A 377 17.55 11.92 10.22
C ALA A 377 19.08 11.97 10.34
N ALA A 378 19.60 12.66 11.36
CA ALA A 378 21.03 12.66 11.67
C ALA A 378 21.53 11.36 12.31
N GLY A 379 20.64 10.46 12.75
CA GLY A 379 21.00 9.27 13.51
C GLY A 379 21.67 9.58 14.86
N THR A 380 21.27 10.69 15.52
CA THR A 380 21.90 11.18 16.74
C THR A 380 20.94 11.23 17.93
N THR A 381 21.49 11.08 19.13
CA THR A 381 20.74 11.21 20.39
C THR A 381 21.13 12.47 21.13
N SER A 382 20.24 12.96 21.99
CA SER A 382 20.45 14.15 22.80
C SER A 382 19.65 14.08 24.11
N SER A 383 19.58 15.18 24.87
CA SER A 383 18.65 15.26 26.00
C SER A 383 17.18 15.37 25.56
N VAL A 384 16.92 15.66 24.29
CA VAL A 384 15.57 15.78 23.70
C VAL A 384 15.09 14.44 23.14
N TYR A 385 15.98 13.61 22.59
CA TYR A 385 15.65 12.31 22.02
C TYR A 385 16.68 11.25 22.44
N GLY A 386 16.23 10.20 23.10
CA GLY A 386 17.04 9.11 23.64
C GLY A 386 17.47 8.05 22.63
N GLY A 387 16.86 8.01 21.44
CA GLY A 387 17.17 7.05 20.39
C GLY A 387 16.31 5.78 20.42
N ALA A 388 15.20 5.77 21.16
CA ALA A 388 14.25 4.66 21.11
C ALA A 388 13.42 4.68 19.81
N ALA A 389 12.97 3.51 19.37
CA ALA A 389 11.97 3.41 18.31
C ALA A 389 10.73 4.26 18.64
N ILE A 390 10.18 4.98 17.65
CA ILE A 390 9.04 5.90 17.85
C ILE A 390 7.84 5.49 17.00
N THR A 391 6.65 5.82 17.50
CA THR A 391 5.39 5.76 16.76
C THR A 391 4.72 7.13 16.76
N HIS A 392 4.16 7.48 15.60
CA HIS A 392 3.60 8.78 15.32
C HIS A 392 2.41 8.64 14.37
N THR A 393 1.38 9.47 14.54
CA THR A 393 0.33 9.65 13.53
C THR A 393 0.45 11.04 12.91
N ILE A 394 0.68 11.08 11.61
CA ILE A 394 0.67 12.30 10.80
C ILE A 394 -0.76 12.80 10.70
N TYR A 395 -0.97 14.05 11.10
CA TYR A 395 -2.20 14.79 10.84
C TYR A 395 -1.83 16.07 10.14
N ASP A 396 -2.48 16.32 9.00
CA ASP A 396 -2.38 17.58 8.27
C ASP A 396 -3.77 18.11 7.91
N GLN A 397 -3.94 19.43 7.92
CA GLN A 397 -5.21 20.11 7.64
C GLN A 397 -5.33 20.50 6.16
N GLY A 398 -4.21 20.74 5.49
CA GLY A 398 -4.12 20.98 4.06
C GLY A 398 -2.83 21.72 3.69
N GLY A 399 -2.47 21.63 2.43
CA GLY A 399 -1.18 22.11 1.94
C GLY A 399 -0.80 21.29 0.73
N THR A 400 0.48 21.34 0.38
CA THR A 400 1.12 20.30 -0.41
C THR A 400 2.23 19.70 0.44
N ASP A 401 1.97 18.52 0.96
CA ASP A 401 2.70 17.97 2.10
C ASP A 401 3.61 16.83 1.68
N THR A 402 4.71 16.64 2.40
CA THR A 402 5.77 15.71 2.03
C THR A 402 6.13 14.80 3.19
N VAL A 403 6.27 13.50 2.93
CA VAL A 403 6.96 12.58 3.83
C VAL A 403 8.38 12.34 3.29
N ASP A 404 9.39 12.83 4.01
CA ASP A 404 10.80 12.73 3.59
C ASP A 404 11.55 11.69 4.43
N LEU A 405 11.79 10.54 3.81
CA LEU A 405 12.55 9.42 4.37
C LEU A 405 13.92 9.26 3.69
N SER A 406 14.44 10.29 3.02
CA SER A 406 15.70 10.23 2.26
C SER A 406 16.93 9.85 3.10
N TYR A 407 16.86 10.00 4.42
CA TYR A 407 17.89 9.57 5.37
C TYR A 407 17.86 8.06 5.66
N SER A 408 16.77 7.37 5.32
CA SER A 408 16.55 5.97 5.64
C SER A 408 17.45 5.06 4.81
N THR A 409 17.89 3.97 5.44
CA THR A 409 18.65 2.90 4.78
C THR A 409 17.96 1.55 4.93
N THR A 410 16.71 1.55 5.41
CA THR A 410 15.88 0.35 5.57
C THR A 410 14.94 0.21 4.37
N HIS A 411 14.35 -0.98 4.21
CA HIS A 411 13.27 -1.21 3.25
C HIS A 411 11.97 -0.72 3.88
N ASP A 412 11.55 0.48 3.51
CA ASP A 412 10.40 1.14 4.11
C ASP A 412 9.14 0.90 3.26
N ARG A 413 8.00 0.68 3.93
CA ARG A 413 6.69 0.58 3.27
C ARG A 413 5.85 1.78 3.69
N LEU A 414 5.74 2.76 2.81
CA LEU A 414 4.98 3.98 3.00
C LEU A 414 3.65 3.92 2.25
N SER A 415 2.56 4.21 2.95
CA SER A 415 1.24 4.42 2.36
C SER A 415 0.78 5.85 2.66
N LEU A 416 0.44 6.61 1.62
CA LEU A 416 -0.10 7.96 1.71
C LEU A 416 -1.63 8.00 1.88
N LEU A 417 -2.26 6.83 2.05
CA LEU A 417 -3.70 6.73 2.32
C LEU A 417 -4.01 7.13 3.76
N GLY A 418 -5.06 7.94 3.95
CA GLY A 418 -5.63 8.20 5.27
C GLY A 418 -6.11 6.93 5.95
N GLU A 419 -6.01 6.88 7.28
CA GLU A 419 -6.34 5.72 8.12
C GLU A 419 -5.50 4.46 7.84
N SER A 420 -4.30 4.64 7.29
CA SER A 420 -3.35 3.57 7.04
C SER A 420 -2.10 3.67 7.93
N PHE A 421 -1.40 2.55 8.06
CA PHE A 421 -0.11 2.47 8.76
C PHE A 421 1.00 2.07 7.80
N SER A 422 2.17 2.63 8.04
CA SER A 422 3.42 2.46 7.30
C SER A 422 4.47 1.78 8.19
N ASP A 423 5.39 1.06 7.54
CA ASP A 423 6.49 0.33 8.16
C ASP A 423 7.78 1.12 7.86
N ILE A 424 8.25 1.91 8.83
CA ILE A 424 9.34 2.87 8.61
C ILE A 424 10.51 2.60 9.58
N GLY A 425 11.74 2.64 9.07
CA GLY A 425 12.94 2.47 9.89
C GLY A 425 13.14 1.03 10.36
N GLY A 426 12.66 0.05 9.58
CA GLY A 426 12.70 -1.38 9.93
C GLY A 426 11.70 -1.81 11.01
N LEU A 427 10.74 -0.95 11.34
CA LEU A 427 9.62 -1.23 12.25
C LEU A 427 8.36 -1.54 11.45
N ILE A 428 7.41 -2.23 12.07
CA ILE A 428 6.11 -2.55 11.48
C ILE A 428 5.05 -1.63 12.08
N GLY A 429 4.28 -0.96 11.24
CA GLY A 429 3.07 -0.22 11.58
C GLY A 429 3.28 0.95 12.55
N ASN A 430 4.47 1.56 12.56
CA ASN A 430 4.83 2.59 13.53
C ASN A 430 4.37 4.00 13.11
N ILE A 431 4.16 4.27 11.82
CA ILE A 431 3.73 5.59 11.34
C ILE A 431 2.31 5.48 10.77
N GLY A 432 1.36 6.22 11.33
CA GLY A 432 -0.02 6.30 10.84
C GLY A 432 -0.30 7.61 10.11
N ILE A 433 -1.31 7.63 9.24
CA ILE A 433 -1.88 8.86 8.69
C ILE A 433 -3.32 9.01 9.20
N ALA A 434 -3.60 10.11 9.89
CA ALA A 434 -4.90 10.38 10.47
C ALA A 434 -5.99 10.57 9.41
N ARG A 435 -7.23 10.27 9.78
CA ARG A 435 -8.42 10.55 8.97
C ARG A 435 -8.43 11.99 8.47
N GLY A 436 -8.74 12.15 7.18
CA GLY A 436 -8.91 13.46 6.56
C GLY A 436 -7.60 14.17 6.21
N THR A 437 -6.45 13.55 6.50
CA THR A 437 -5.13 14.00 6.06
C THR A 437 -4.91 13.55 4.62
N VAL A 438 -4.39 14.43 3.79
CA VAL A 438 -3.90 14.12 2.44
C VAL A 438 -2.43 14.48 2.40
N ILE A 439 -1.60 13.57 1.90
CA ILE A 439 -0.18 13.82 1.68
C ILE A 439 0.08 13.62 0.18
N GLU A 440 0.70 14.62 -0.46
CA GLU A 440 0.94 14.63 -1.90
C GLU A 440 2.30 14.03 -2.24
N ASN A 441 3.34 14.26 -1.44
CA ASN A 441 4.70 13.92 -1.84
C ASN A 441 5.36 12.91 -0.88
N ALA A 442 6.26 12.10 -1.43
CA ALA A 442 7.08 11.19 -0.67
C ALA A 442 8.47 11.02 -1.28
N LEU A 443 9.48 10.96 -0.42
CA LEU A 443 10.85 10.59 -0.77
C LEU A 443 11.24 9.34 0.02
N GLY A 444 11.55 8.25 -0.70
CA GLY A 444 12.17 7.04 -0.18
C GLY A 444 13.63 7.26 0.21
N GLY A 445 14.23 6.24 0.80
CA GLY A 445 15.61 6.22 1.27
C GLY A 445 16.56 5.56 0.28
N SER A 446 17.48 4.75 0.82
CA SER A 446 18.45 3.97 0.04
C SER A 446 18.21 2.46 0.10
N GLY A 447 17.08 2.04 0.68
CA GLY A 447 16.63 0.66 0.68
C GLY A 447 15.62 0.45 -0.44
N ASN A 448 15.29 -0.81 -0.71
CA ASN A 448 14.19 -1.20 -1.61
C ASN A 448 12.85 -0.87 -0.96
N ASP A 449 12.30 0.29 -1.29
CA ASP A 449 11.14 0.87 -0.65
C ASP A 449 9.86 0.55 -1.43
N THR A 450 8.72 0.63 -0.74
CA THR A 450 7.40 0.54 -1.37
C THR A 450 6.61 1.77 -0.98
N ILE A 451 6.27 2.61 -1.96
CA ILE A 451 5.54 3.86 -1.76
C ILE A 451 4.21 3.79 -2.53
N LEU A 452 3.13 3.82 -1.78
CA LEU A 452 1.76 3.89 -2.30
C LEU A 452 1.21 5.31 -2.15
N GLY A 453 0.89 5.94 -3.27
CA GLY A 453 0.21 7.22 -3.38
C GLY A 453 -1.26 7.17 -2.96
N ASN A 454 -2.05 8.12 -3.45
CA ASN A 454 -3.47 8.23 -3.14
C ASN A 454 -4.24 8.85 -4.33
N GLY A 455 -5.40 9.46 -4.08
CA GLY A 455 -6.23 10.06 -5.13
C GLY A 455 -5.86 11.51 -5.49
N ALA A 456 -4.78 12.04 -4.93
CA ALA A 456 -4.29 13.39 -5.16
C ALA A 456 -3.17 13.40 -6.22
N HIS A 457 -2.71 14.59 -6.61
CA HIS A 457 -1.53 14.71 -7.46
C HIS A 457 -0.27 14.37 -6.66
N ASN A 458 0.30 13.20 -6.87
CA ASN A 458 1.43 12.73 -6.09
C ASN A 458 2.79 13.02 -6.75
N GLN A 459 3.80 13.36 -5.94
CA GLN A 459 5.21 13.34 -6.36
C GLN A 459 5.96 12.30 -5.52
N LEU A 460 6.32 11.18 -6.14
CA LEU A 460 6.94 10.04 -5.47
C LEU A 460 8.36 9.84 -6.02
N THR A 461 9.33 9.72 -5.13
CA THR A 461 10.72 9.42 -5.48
C THR A 461 11.23 8.24 -4.67
N GLY A 462 11.73 7.19 -5.32
CA GLY A 462 12.33 6.00 -4.68
C GLY A 462 13.73 6.28 -4.13
N ASN A 463 14.54 6.99 -4.93
CA ASN A 463 15.96 7.31 -4.73
C ASN A 463 16.90 6.17 -5.09
N ALA A 464 17.31 5.32 -4.16
CA ALA A 464 18.24 4.24 -4.47
C ALA A 464 17.75 2.93 -3.85
N GLY A 465 18.01 1.82 -4.52
CA GLY A 465 17.38 0.55 -4.18
C GLY A 465 16.37 0.18 -5.26
N ASN A 466 15.88 -1.05 -5.20
CA ASN A 466 14.87 -1.53 -6.15
C ASN A 466 13.49 -1.21 -5.58
N ASP A 467 12.93 -0.08 -5.98
CA ASP A 467 11.76 0.52 -5.37
C ASP A 467 10.46 0.14 -6.08
N SER A 468 9.34 0.22 -5.37
CA SER A 468 8.00 0.04 -5.93
C SER A 468 7.15 1.27 -5.66
N LEU A 469 6.84 2.03 -6.70
CA LEU A 469 6.08 3.28 -6.63
C LEU A 469 4.72 3.11 -7.33
N THR A 470 3.64 3.54 -6.68
CA THR A 470 2.29 3.51 -7.26
C THR A 470 1.58 4.85 -7.03
N GLY A 471 1.19 5.55 -8.10
CA GLY A 471 0.50 6.84 -8.04
C GLY A 471 -0.97 6.74 -7.64
N GLU A 472 -1.66 5.68 -8.09
CA GLU A 472 -3.10 5.43 -7.97
C GLU A 472 -3.94 6.35 -8.87
N GLY A 473 -4.34 7.52 -8.40
CA GLY A 473 -5.19 8.40 -9.20
C GLY A 473 -4.82 9.85 -9.00
N GLY A 474 -4.74 10.61 -10.08
CA GLY A 474 -4.16 11.93 -10.03
C GLY A 474 -3.39 12.17 -11.32
N ARG A 475 -2.72 13.32 -11.39
CA ARG A 475 -1.60 13.49 -12.32
C ARG A 475 -0.37 13.40 -11.45
N ASP A 476 0.32 12.29 -11.57
CA ASP A 476 1.39 11.90 -10.66
C ASP A 476 2.74 12.02 -11.36
N SER A 477 3.77 12.26 -10.56
CA SER A 477 5.17 12.27 -10.99
C SER A 477 5.92 11.21 -10.19
N LEU A 478 6.32 10.13 -10.85
CA LEU A 478 7.05 9.01 -10.24
C LEU A 478 8.48 8.97 -10.77
N LEU A 479 9.46 8.93 -9.86
CA LEU A 479 10.88 8.77 -10.15
C LEU A 479 11.41 7.56 -9.37
N GLY A 480 11.82 6.49 -10.06
CA GLY A 480 12.45 5.31 -9.44
C GLY A 480 13.78 5.69 -8.80
N GLY A 481 14.77 5.98 -9.64
CA GLY A 481 16.09 6.43 -9.21
C GLY A 481 17.17 5.42 -9.61
N ASP A 482 18.06 5.05 -8.69
CA ASP A 482 19.09 4.02 -8.91
C ASP A 482 18.57 2.64 -8.43
N GLY A 483 18.39 1.67 -9.31
CA GLY A 483 17.91 0.34 -8.98
C GLY A 483 17.06 -0.26 -10.09
N ASP A 484 16.69 -1.53 -9.97
CA ASP A 484 15.67 -2.10 -10.87
C ASP A 484 14.29 -1.82 -10.25
N ASP A 485 13.60 -0.77 -10.71
CA ASP A 485 12.41 -0.21 -10.09
C ASP A 485 11.10 -0.69 -10.73
N TYR A 486 10.02 -0.64 -9.97
CA TYR A 486 8.65 -0.88 -10.43
C TYR A 486 7.81 0.39 -10.27
N LEU A 487 7.34 0.96 -11.37
CA LEU A 487 6.52 2.17 -11.37
C LEU A 487 5.14 1.89 -11.96
N GLN A 488 4.10 2.30 -11.25
CA GLN A 488 2.72 2.27 -11.72
C GLN A 488 2.06 3.65 -11.58
N GLY A 489 1.67 4.27 -12.70
CA GLY A 489 1.04 5.60 -12.73
C GLY A 489 -0.37 5.53 -12.16
N GLY A 490 -1.28 4.94 -12.94
CA GLY A 490 -2.64 4.66 -12.51
C GLY A 490 -3.64 5.38 -13.40
N THR A 491 -4.49 6.23 -12.83
CA THR A 491 -5.42 7.05 -13.63
C THR A 491 -5.04 8.51 -13.60
N GLY A 492 -4.96 9.10 -14.79
CA GLY A 492 -4.72 10.53 -15.01
C GLY A 492 -3.42 10.72 -15.76
N ASP A 493 -3.09 11.96 -16.12
CA ASP A 493 -1.98 12.22 -17.05
C ASP A 493 -0.66 12.23 -16.29
N ASP A 494 0.04 11.10 -16.24
CA ASP A 494 1.19 10.88 -15.36
C ASP A 494 2.54 11.13 -16.05
N THR A 495 3.58 11.35 -15.22
CA THR A 495 4.97 11.39 -15.67
C THR A 495 5.78 10.35 -14.89
N LEU A 496 6.31 9.35 -15.59
CA LEU A 496 7.05 8.24 -14.99
C LEU A 496 8.48 8.25 -15.51
N ARG A 497 9.46 8.09 -14.61
CA ARG A 497 10.88 7.98 -14.94
C ARG A 497 11.51 6.85 -14.16
N GLY A 498 12.00 5.82 -14.85
CA GLY A 498 12.68 4.67 -14.26
C GLY A 498 13.98 5.11 -13.58
N GLY A 499 14.97 5.51 -14.37
CA GLY A 499 16.23 6.02 -13.88
C GLY A 499 17.39 5.13 -14.31
N ALA A 500 18.16 4.61 -13.37
CA ALA A 500 19.29 3.75 -13.65
C ALA A 500 19.04 2.33 -13.15
N GLY A 501 18.98 1.36 -14.03
CA GLY A 501 18.67 -0.04 -13.74
C GLY A 501 17.61 -0.54 -14.71
N ASN A 502 17.24 -1.82 -14.63
CA ASN A 502 16.27 -2.40 -15.55
C ASN A 502 14.86 -2.23 -14.94
N ASP A 503 14.18 -1.18 -15.37
CA ASP A 503 12.94 -0.75 -14.76
C ASP A 503 11.73 -1.40 -15.40
N THR A 504 10.64 -1.48 -14.63
CA THR A 504 9.35 -1.99 -15.08
C THR A 504 8.30 -0.91 -14.87
N ILE A 505 7.78 -0.36 -15.97
CA ILE A 505 6.92 0.82 -15.95
C ILE A 505 5.54 0.53 -16.58
N TYR A 506 4.48 0.80 -15.82
CA TYR A 506 3.08 0.69 -16.25
C TYR A 506 2.31 1.99 -15.97
N SER A 507 2.11 2.86 -16.96
CA SER A 507 1.34 4.10 -16.72
C SER A 507 -0.17 3.88 -16.70
N ASN A 508 -0.66 2.91 -17.49
CA ASN A 508 -2.03 2.39 -17.58
C ASN A 508 -3.00 3.19 -18.46
N THR A 509 -3.43 4.38 -18.05
CA THR A 509 -4.50 5.09 -18.76
C THR A 509 -4.30 6.59 -18.72
N SER A 510 -4.75 7.27 -19.78
CA SER A 510 -4.73 8.73 -20.01
C SER A 510 -3.51 9.15 -20.82
N LEU A 511 -3.14 10.44 -20.84
CA LEU A 511 -2.00 10.93 -21.62
C LEU A 511 -0.76 10.91 -20.72
N ASP A 512 0.10 9.92 -20.94
CA ASP A 512 1.28 9.71 -20.10
C ASP A 512 2.59 10.10 -20.79
N THR A 513 3.58 10.48 -19.99
CA THR A 513 4.96 10.71 -20.43
C THR A 513 5.89 9.79 -19.66
N ILE A 514 6.61 8.92 -20.36
CA ILE A 514 7.42 7.86 -19.77
C ILE A 514 8.86 7.94 -20.26
N TYR A 515 9.81 7.81 -19.33
CA TYR A 515 11.24 7.69 -19.58
C TYR A 515 11.77 6.42 -18.90
N GLY A 516 12.35 5.48 -19.65
CA GLY A 516 13.12 4.36 -19.09
C GLY A 516 14.45 4.82 -18.49
N ASP A 517 15.14 5.70 -19.25
CA ASP A 517 16.48 6.23 -18.98
C ASP A 517 17.61 5.21 -19.24
N ALA A 518 18.16 4.53 -18.23
CA ALA A 518 19.35 3.69 -18.43
C ALA A 518 19.17 2.27 -17.89
N GLY A 519 19.08 1.30 -18.77
CA GLY A 519 18.92 -0.11 -18.44
C GLY A 519 18.18 -0.83 -19.55
N ASN A 520 17.81 -2.09 -19.33
CA ASN A 520 16.95 -2.80 -20.28
C ASN A 520 15.52 -2.77 -19.72
N ASP A 521 14.77 -1.76 -20.11
CA ASP A 521 13.51 -1.41 -19.48
C ASP A 521 12.33 -2.15 -20.11
N TYR A 522 11.34 -2.45 -19.27
CA TYR A 522 10.05 -2.96 -19.69
C TYR A 522 8.99 -1.87 -19.50
N ILE A 523 8.45 -1.35 -20.61
CA ILE A 523 7.52 -0.22 -20.58
C ILE A 523 6.20 -0.61 -21.25
N SER A 524 5.07 -0.38 -20.57
CA SER A 524 3.73 -0.50 -21.13
C SER A 524 2.91 0.74 -20.80
N SER A 525 2.68 1.62 -21.79
CA SER A 525 1.98 2.90 -21.57
C SER A 525 0.46 2.74 -21.46
N GLY A 526 -0.14 1.77 -22.15
CA GLY A 526 -1.54 1.42 -21.91
C GLY A 526 -2.50 2.22 -22.79
N ASN A 527 -3.61 2.71 -22.24
CA ASN A 527 -4.61 3.39 -23.07
C ASN A 527 -4.35 4.90 -23.04
N GLY A 528 -4.02 5.53 -24.15
CA GLY A 528 -3.57 6.91 -24.08
C GLY A 528 -3.28 7.55 -25.40
N VAL A 529 -2.55 8.66 -25.37
CA VAL A 529 -1.82 9.18 -26.53
C VAL A 529 -0.45 9.42 -25.96
N ASP A 530 0.35 8.38 -25.85
CA ASP A 530 1.47 8.38 -24.91
C ASP A 530 2.77 8.82 -25.58
N TYR A 531 3.66 9.38 -24.77
CA TYR A 531 5.06 9.58 -25.15
C TYR A 531 5.94 8.64 -24.33
N VAL A 532 6.72 7.81 -25.00
CA VAL A 532 7.67 6.88 -24.38
C VAL A 532 9.05 7.05 -24.99
N ASP A 533 10.06 7.14 -24.13
CA ASP A 533 11.48 7.18 -24.47
C ASP A 533 12.20 6.12 -23.62
N GLY A 534 12.63 5.01 -24.23
CA GLY A 534 13.33 3.90 -23.58
C GLY A 534 14.66 4.37 -23.01
N GLY A 535 15.47 5.01 -23.85
CA GLY A 535 16.71 5.66 -23.45
C GLY A 535 17.91 4.84 -23.87
N SER A 536 18.61 4.21 -22.93
CA SER A 536 19.82 3.43 -23.23
C SER A 536 19.75 2.02 -22.66
N GLY A 537 20.01 1.04 -23.51
CA GLY A 537 19.94 -0.39 -23.23
C GLY A 537 18.97 -1.06 -24.20
N ASN A 538 18.64 -2.33 -23.97
CA ASN A 538 17.77 -3.07 -24.88
C ASN A 538 16.34 -3.06 -24.33
N ASP A 539 15.56 -2.08 -24.72
CA ASP A 539 14.26 -1.80 -24.13
C ASP A 539 13.15 -2.60 -24.82
N THR A 540 12.09 -2.89 -24.05
CA THR A 540 10.85 -3.48 -24.57
C THR A 540 9.69 -2.55 -24.30
N ILE A 541 9.12 -1.98 -25.35
CA ILE A 541 8.09 -0.93 -25.27
C ILE A 541 6.77 -1.42 -25.90
N PHE A 542 5.66 -1.24 -25.17
CA PHE A 542 4.29 -1.50 -25.64
C PHE A 542 3.44 -0.22 -25.54
N GLY A 543 3.08 0.38 -26.68
CA GLY A 543 2.15 1.53 -26.75
C GLY A 543 0.73 1.15 -26.35
N ARG A 544 0.25 0.00 -26.86
CA ARG A 544 -1.07 -0.59 -26.62
C ARG A 544 -2.19 0.11 -27.40
N THR A 545 -2.85 1.13 -26.85
CA THR A 545 -3.98 1.73 -27.56
C THR A 545 -3.88 3.24 -27.58
N GLY A 546 -4.06 3.79 -28.76
CA GLY A 546 -4.14 5.22 -29.00
C GLY A 546 -3.04 5.67 -29.94
N TRP A 547 -2.69 6.95 -29.91
CA TRP A 547 -1.75 7.51 -30.91
C TRP A 547 -0.42 7.78 -30.24
N ASP A 548 0.44 6.77 -30.22
CA ASP A 548 1.61 6.79 -29.35
C ASP A 548 2.86 7.25 -30.10
N THR A 549 3.76 7.92 -29.39
CA THR A 549 5.13 8.18 -29.84
C THR A 549 6.08 7.34 -29.00
N LEU A 550 6.74 6.38 -29.64
CA LEU A 550 7.58 5.39 -28.98
C LEU A 550 9.02 5.47 -29.52
N LEU A 551 9.96 5.79 -28.65
CA LEU A 551 11.39 5.90 -28.99
C LEU A 551 12.15 4.83 -28.21
N GLY A 552 12.92 3.98 -28.89
CA GLY A 552 13.81 2.99 -28.27
C GLY A 552 15.02 3.68 -27.66
N GLY A 553 15.82 4.33 -28.50
CA GLY A 553 16.96 5.11 -28.08
C GLY A 553 18.26 4.49 -28.55
N SER A 554 19.12 4.04 -27.64
CA SER A 554 20.35 3.32 -28.00
C SER A 554 20.34 1.91 -27.44
N GLY A 555 20.65 0.92 -28.27
CA GLY A 555 20.64 -0.49 -27.91
C GLY A 555 19.69 -1.25 -28.83
N ASN A 556 19.58 -2.56 -28.64
CA ASN A 556 18.74 -3.38 -29.51
C ASN A 556 17.32 -3.45 -28.95
N ASP A 557 16.45 -2.55 -29.41
CA ASP A 557 15.13 -2.33 -28.84
C ASP A 557 14.04 -3.19 -29.49
N THR A 558 12.97 -3.43 -28.74
CA THR A 558 11.77 -4.12 -29.22
C THR A 558 10.53 -3.27 -28.96
N ILE A 559 9.91 -2.73 -30.01
CA ILE A 559 8.81 -1.76 -29.90
C ILE A 559 7.54 -2.28 -30.56
N TYR A 560 6.42 -2.23 -29.84
CA TYR A 560 5.08 -2.59 -30.31
C TYR A 560 4.12 -1.39 -30.17
N GLY A 561 3.72 -0.76 -31.29
CA GLY A 561 2.68 0.28 -31.31
C GLY A 561 1.32 -0.28 -30.90
N SER A 562 0.96 -1.40 -31.53
CA SER A 562 -0.27 -2.18 -31.32
C SER A 562 -1.50 -1.60 -32.01
N SER A 563 -2.15 -0.57 -31.47
CA SER A 563 -3.38 -0.06 -32.08
C SER A 563 -3.51 1.44 -32.03
N GLY A 564 -3.84 2.03 -33.17
CA GLY A 564 -3.93 3.46 -33.38
C GLY A 564 -2.82 3.92 -34.32
N ASP A 565 -2.79 5.21 -34.64
CA ASP A 565 -1.85 5.75 -35.61
C ASP A 565 -0.55 6.10 -34.88
N ASP A 566 0.41 5.16 -34.83
CA ASP A 566 1.59 5.25 -33.98
C ASP A 566 2.83 5.78 -34.71
N ASN A 567 3.75 6.39 -33.97
CA ASN A 567 5.04 6.86 -34.46
C ASN A 567 6.17 6.19 -33.66
N LEU A 568 6.89 5.27 -34.31
CA LEU A 568 7.93 4.44 -33.70
C LEU A 568 9.31 4.83 -34.26
N SER A 569 10.30 4.90 -33.37
CA SER A 569 11.71 5.06 -33.72
C SER A 569 12.55 4.05 -32.93
N GLY A 570 13.32 3.22 -33.62
CA GLY A 570 14.31 2.31 -33.02
C GLY A 570 15.45 3.11 -32.41
N GLY A 571 16.33 3.64 -33.26
CA GLY A 571 17.37 4.58 -32.85
C GLY A 571 18.75 4.09 -33.27
N ASP A 572 19.66 3.95 -32.31
CA ASP A 572 20.99 3.39 -32.58
C ASP A 572 20.98 1.87 -32.25
N ASP A 573 21.69 1.07 -33.05
CA ASP A 573 21.84 -0.39 -32.97
C ASP A 573 20.68 -1.20 -33.59
N ASP A 574 20.68 -2.53 -33.47
CA ASP A 574 19.82 -3.41 -34.29
C ASP A 574 18.42 -3.59 -33.65
N ASP A 575 17.38 -2.97 -34.24
CA ASP A 575 16.05 -2.87 -33.63
C ASP A 575 14.97 -3.78 -34.24
N TRP A 576 13.93 -4.05 -33.45
CA TRP A 576 12.70 -4.71 -33.89
C TRP A 576 11.47 -3.84 -33.62
N LEU A 577 10.75 -3.45 -34.68
CA LEU A 577 9.58 -2.56 -34.60
C LEU A 577 8.34 -3.22 -35.21
N SER A 578 7.19 -3.04 -34.57
CA SER A 578 5.88 -3.45 -35.07
C SER A 578 4.84 -2.36 -34.85
N GLY A 579 4.34 -1.74 -35.93
CA GLY A 579 3.28 -0.72 -35.91
C GLY A 579 1.98 -1.30 -35.36
N GLY A 580 1.42 -2.28 -36.08
CA GLY A 580 0.32 -3.09 -35.56
C GLY A 580 -0.96 -2.86 -36.34
N SER A 581 -1.80 -1.93 -35.93
CA SER A 581 -3.05 -1.65 -36.62
C SER A 581 -3.34 -0.17 -36.72
N ALA A 582 -3.86 0.23 -37.88
CA ALA A 582 -4.10 1.61 -38.30
C ALA A 582 -2.87 2.19 -39.03
N TRP A 583 -2.77 3.51 -39.13
CA TRP A 583 -1.74 4.12 -39.97
C TRP A 583 -0.48 4.39 -39.16
N ASP A 584 0.58 3.62 -39.39
CA ASP A 584 1.79 3.71 -38.58
C ASP A 584 2.98 4.33 -39.33
N VAL A 585 3.87 4.99 -38.58
CA VAL A 585 5.17 5.48 -39.06
C VAL A 585 6.28 4.83 -38.26
N LEU A 586 7.18 4.13 -38.94
CA LEU A 586 8.30 3.40 -38.33
C LEU A 586 9.63 3.88 -38.92
N PHE A 587 10.56 4.22 -38.03
CA PHE A 587 11.96 4.55 -38.36
C PHE A 587 12.90 3.58 -37.64
N GLY A 588 13.71 2.80 -38.37
CA GLY A 588 14.79 2.00 -37.79
C GLY A 588 15.93 2.90 -37.30
N ASN A 589 16.39 3.77 -38.20
CA ASN A 589 17.51 4.71 -38.05
C ASN A 589 18.89 4.08 -38.28
N SER A 590 19.69 3.78 -37.26
CA SER A 590 21.07 3.29 -37.47
C SER A 590 21.21 1.88 -36.94
N GLY A 591 21.44 0.89 -37.78
CA GLY A 591 21.46 -0.51 -37.35
C GLY A 591 20.91 -1.43 -38.42
N ASN A 592 20.93 -2.73 -38.18
CA ASN A 592 20.27 -3.69 -39.07
C ASN A 592 18.88 -3.99 -38.52
N ASP A 593 17.90 -3.21 -38.96
CA ASP A 593 16.60 -3.14 -38.32
C ASP A 593 15.58 -4.09 -38.97
N THR A 594 14.61 -4.53 -38.19
CA THR A 594 13.45 -5.28 -38.70
C THR A 594 12.15 -4.56 -38.37
N LEU A 595 11.46 -4.08 -39.40
CA LEU A 595 10.23 -3.28 -39.29
C LEU A 595 9.02 -4.04 -39.85
N TYR A 596 7.91 -4.04 -39.10
CA TYR A 596 6.61 -4.58 -39.53
C TYR A 596 5.52 -3.50 -39.42
N GLY A 597 4.95 -3.06 -40.55
CA GLY A 597 3.76 -2.18 -40.56
C GLY A 597 2.53 -2.92 -40.04
N ASN A 598 2.32 -4.14 -40.54
CA ASN A 598 1.21 -5.04 -40.25
C ASN A 598 -0.10 -4.63 -40.93
N PHE A 599 -1.07 -4.03 -40.23
CA PHE A 599 -2.37 -3.67 -40.80
C PHE A 599 -2.51 -2.16 -40.91
N GLY A 600 -2.51 -1.60 -42.10
CA GLY A 600 -2.45 -0.14 -42.15
C GLY A 600 -2.30 0.43 -43.53
N SER A 601 -1.61 1.54 -43.66
CA SER A 601 -1.12 2.05 -44.94
C SER A 601 0.15 2.79 -44.60
N ASP A 602 1.15 2.02 -44.24
CA ASP A 602 2.16 2.41 -43.29
C ASP A 602 3.36 3.08 -43.98
N VAL A 603 4.13 3.84 -43.21
CA VAL A 603 5.37 4.45 -43.69
C VAL A 603 6.54 3.85 -42.92
N LEU A 604 7.36 3.06 -43.62
CA LEU A 604 8.53 2.41 -43.05
C LEU A 604 9.81 3.00 -43.64
N SER A 605 10.80 3.24 -42.77
CA SER A 605 12.13 3.74 -43.10
C SER A 605 13.16 2.88 -42.38
N GLY A 606 14.00 2.14 -43.12
CA GLY A 606 15.12 1.37 -42.57
C GLY A 606 16.16 2.31 -41.97
N GLY A 607 16.88 3.03 -42.82
CA GLY A 607 17.87 4.01 -42.40
C GLY A 607 19.26 3.61 -42.85
N ASP A 608 20.24 3.59 -41.96
CA ASP A 608 21.59 3.13 -42.26
C ASP A 608 21.77 1.69 -41.75
N GLY A 609 22.00 0.72 -42.63
CA GLY A 609 22.36 -0.65 -42.23
C GLY A 609 21.90 -1.73 -43.20
N LEU A 610 21.53 -2.91 -42.70
CA LEU A 610 20.99 -4.00 -43.53
C LEU A 610 19.58 -4.30 -43.05
N ASP A 611 18.61 -3.60 -43.60
CA ASP A 611 17.27 -3.55 -43.04
C ASP A 611 16.32 -4.55 -43.68
N VAL A 612 15.32 -4.97 -42.91
CA VAL A 612 14.22 -5.81 -43.39
C VAL A 612 12.88 -5.17 -43.07
N LEU A 613 12.17 -4.73 -44.11
CA LEU A 613 10.91 -4.02 -44.00
C LEU A 613 9.76 -4.89 -44.54
N TYR A 614 8.69 -5.02 -43.76
CA TYR A 614 7.44 -5.66 -44.15
C TYR A 614 6.29 -4.66 -44.02
N GLY A 615 5.70 -4.24 -45.15
CA GLY A 615 4.52 -3.36 -45.16
C GLY A 615 3.32 -4.05 -44.51
N GLY A 616 2.81 -5.09 -45.17
CA GLY A 616 1.80 -5.97 -44.58
C GLY A 616 0.50 -5.91 -45.37
N THR A 617 -0.55 -5.32 -44.82
CA THR A 617 -1.79 -5.09 -45.54
C THR A 617 -2.11 -3.61 -45.65
N GLY A 618 -2.56 -3.20 -46.84
CA GLY A 618 -2.93 -1.82 -47.16
C GLY A 618 -1.86 -1.17 -48.02
N ASP A 619 -2.00 0.12 -48.32
CA ASP A 619 -1.14 0.76 -49.32
C ASP A 619 0.09 1.38 -48.63
N ASP A 620 1.22 0.66 -48.64
CA ASP A 620 2.38 0.99 -47.81
C ASP A 620 3.46 1.78 -48.57
N THR A 621 4.31 2.51 -47.84
CA THR A 621 5.50 3.19 -48.36
C THR A 621 6.74 2.73 -47.60
N LEU A 622 7.62 1.99 -48.27
CA LEU A 622 8.85 1.42 -47.72
C LEU A 622 10.08 2.10 -48.33
N ARG A 623 11.00 2.55 -47.48
CA ARG A 623 12.28 3.14 -47.86
C ARG A 623 13.43 2.46 -47.12
N GLY A 624 14.35 1.81 -47.85
CA GLY A 624 15.53 1.16 -47.26
C GLY A 624 16.56 2.18 -46.78
N PHE A 625 16.89 3.15 -47.63
CA PHE A 625 17.94 4.17 -47.44
C PHE A 625 19.35 3.65 -47.69
N SER A 626 20.25 3.59 -46.72
CA SER A 626 21.65 3.20 -46.95
C SER A 626 21.86 1.74 -46.57
N GLY A 627 22.43 0.97 -47.51
CA GLY A 627 22.86 -0.40 -47.29
C GLY A 627 22.08 -1.39 -48.14
N ASN A 628 22.24 -2.69 -47.87
CA ASN A 628 21.67 -3.73 -48.74
C ASN A 628 20.41 -4.30 -48.09
N ASP A 629 19.28 -3.72 -48.43
CA ASP A 629 18.04 -3.89 -47.71
C ASP A 629 17.13 -4.93 -48.36
N THR A 630 16.16 -5.40 -47.59
CA THR A 630 15.10 -6.29 -48.08
C THR A 630 13.73 -5.72 -47.78
N LEU A 631 12.98 -5.35 -48.82
CA LEU A 631 11.66 -4.73 -48.69
C LEU A 631 10.57 -5.67 -49.23
N TYR A 632 9.52 -5.88 -48.44
CA TYR A 632 8.32 -6.64 -48.78
C TYR A 632 7.07 -5.77 -48.63
N GLY A 633 6.42 -5.38 -49.73
CA GLY A 633 5.13 -4.68 -49.71
C GLY A 633 4.01 -5.56 -49.14
N ASN A 634 3.89 -6.78 -49.69
CA ASN A 634 2.92 -7.82 -49.35
C ASN A 634 1.53 -7.61 -49.98
N GLN A 635 0.54 -7.10 -49.25
CA GLN A 635 -0.82 -6.90 -49.77
C GLN A 635 -1.13 -5.41 -49.85
N GLY A 636 -1.21 -4.84 -51.04
CA GLY A 636 -1.38 -3.40 -51.11
C GLY A 636 -1.07 -2.83 -52.46
N VAL A 637 -1.36 -1.54 -52.66
CA VAL A 637 -0.70 -0.78 -53.73
C VAL A 637 0.52 -0.11 -53.10
N ASP A 638 1.66 -0.80 -53.14
CA ASP A 638 2.81 -0.41 -52.34
C ASP A 638 3.80 0.46 -53.13
N GLN A 639 4.56 1.30 -52.41
CA GLN A 639 5.70 2.04 -52.93
C GLN A 639 6.98 1.55 -52.23
N LEU A 640 7.93 1.05 -53.02
CA LEU A 640 9.20 0.51 -52.53
C LEU A 640 10.36 1.29 -53.15
N ASP A 641 11.22 1.87 -52.31
CA ASP A 641 12.47 2.55 -52.68
C ASP A 641 13.60 1.92 -51.88
N GLY A 642 14.46 1.13 -52.53
CA GLY A 642 15.60 0.48 -51.87
C GLY A 642 16.59 1.51 -51.31
N GLY A 643 16.90 2.53 -52.11
CA GLY A 643 17.84 3.56 -51.74
C GLY A 643 19.21 3.28 -52.34
N ALA A 644 20.25 3.28 -51.50
CA ALA A 644 21.63 3.10 -51.90
C ALA A 644 22.18 1.78 -51.39
N GLY A 645 22.47 0.85 -52.29
CA GLY A 645 23.09 -0.43 -51.97
C GLY A 645 22.67 -1.48 -52.98
N ASP A 646 22.84 -2.75 -52.66
CA ASP A 646 22.35 -3.84 -53.51
C ASP A 646 21.09 -4.43 -52.85
N ASP A 647 19.91 -3.95 -53.23
CA ASP A 647 18.66 -4.22 -52.52
C ASP A 647 17.83 -5.38 -53.10
N LEU A 648 16.99 -5.99 -52.26
CA LEU A 648 16.01 -7.01 -52.64
C LEU A 648 14.58 -6.51 -52.40
N LEU A 649 13.81 -6.30 -53.46
CA LEU A 649 12.46 -5.76 -53.39
C LEU A 649 11.42 -6.80 -53.83
N ARG A 650 10.30 -6.87 -53.10
CA ARG A 650 9.12 -7.67 -53.45
C ARG A 650 7.84 -6.87 -53.21
N GLY A 651 7.06 -6.66 -54.26
CA GLY A 651 5.81 -5.91 -54.18
C GLY A 651 4.68 -6.73 -53.56
N GLY A 652 4.54 -7.97 -54.00
CA GLY A 652 3.48 -8.87 -53.56
C GLY A 652 2.24 -8.83 -54.45
N THR A 653 1.08 -8.53 -53.87
CA THR A 653 -0.22 -8.57 -54.57
C THR A 653 -0.74 -7.18 -54.88
N LEU A 654 -1.54 -7.07 -55.95
CA LEU A 654 -2.02 -5.79 -56.50
C LEU A 654 -0.86 -5.04 -57.19
N ARG A 655 -1.01 -3.73 -57.40
CA ARG A 655 -0.10 -2.97 -58.26
C ARG A 655 0.88 -2.22 -57.39
N ASP A 656 2.13 -2.58 -57.50
CA ASP A 656 3.20 -1.95 -56.72
C ASP A 656 4.03 -1.01 -57.59
N THR A 657 4.70 -0.06 -56.95
CA THR A 657 5.63 0.88 -57.58
C THR A 657 7.01 0.71 -56.98
N PHE A 658 7.96 0.26 -57.80
CA PHE A 658 9.37 0.17 -57.46
C PHE A 658 10.05 1.44 -57.95
N ILE A 659 10.65 2.21 -57.04
CA ILE A 659 11.33 3.47 -57.30
C ILE A 659 12.82 3.19 -57.42
N PHE A 660 13.45 3.69 -58.48
CA PHE A 660 14.87 3.50 -58.72
C PHE A 660 15.53 4.84 -59.12
N ASN A 661 16.60 5.19 -58.42
CA ASN A 661 17.33 6.45 -58.57
C ASN A 661 18.81 6.20 -58.93
N THR A 662 19.61 7.26 -59.07
CA THR A 662 21.06 7.11 -59.25
C THR A 662 21.74 6.88 -57.89
N GLY A 663 22.49 5.79 -57.73
CA GLY A 663 23.06 5.41 -56.43
C GLY A 663 24.35 4.59 -56.46
N TYR A 664 24.74 4.05 -57.63
CA TYR A 664 25.75 2.99 -57.80
C TYR A 664 25.33 1.64 -57.21
N ASP A 665 24.06 1.30 -57.39
CA ASP A 665 23.29 0.22 -56.78
C ASP A 665 22.96 -0.93 -57.75
N ARG A 666 22.71 -2.14 -57.21
CA ARG A 666 22.35 -3.33 -57.99
C ARG A 666 21.13 -4.03 -57.41
N ASP A 667 19.97 -3.47 -57.67
CA ASP A 667 18.71 -3.95 -57.09
C ASP A 667 18.16 -5.18 -57.82
N GLU A 668 17.52 -6.06 -57.05
CA GLU A 668 16.78 -7.22 -57.54
C GLU A 668 15.30 -7.12 -57.16
N ILE A 669 14.42 -7.16 -58.16
CA ILE A 669 12.97 -7.36 -58.01
C ILE A 669 12.64 -8.77 -58.49
N ASN A 670 12.05 -9.61 -57.62
CA ASN A 670 11.86 -11.04 -57.92
C ASN A 670 10.40 -11.49 -58.06
N ASP A 671 9.43 -10.58 -58.03
CA ASP A 671 8.02 -10.86 -58.20
C ASP A 671 7.29 -9.90 -59.17
N PHE A 672 8.03 -9.10 -59.94
CA PHE A 672 7.48 -8.10 -60.87
C PHE A 672 6.46 -8.68 -61.87
N GLU A 673 5.27 -8.09 -61.96
CA GLU A 673 4.19 -8.48 -62.86
C GLU A 673 3.89 -7.47 -63.97
N ILE A 674 4.05 -7.93 -65.21
CA ILE A 674 3.81 -7.15 -66.42
C ILE A 674 2.33 -6.75 -66.54
N HIS A 675 2.07 -5.51 -66.96
CA HIS A 675 0.76 -4.82 -66.98
C HIS A 675 0.13 -4.54 -65.61
N ARG A 676 0.80 -4.89 -64.51
CA ARG A 676 0.35 -4.57 -63.17
C ARG A 676 1.28 -3.58 -62.51
N ASP A 677 2.51 -3.99 -62.22
CA ASP A 677 3.45 -3.23 -61.39
C ASP A 677 4.13 -2.11 -62.16
N ILE A 678 4.71 -1.13 -61.48
CA ILE A 678 5.35 0.02 -62.09
C ILE A 678 6.82 0.06 -61.68
N LEU A 679 7.71 0.13 -62.65
CA LEU A 679 9.10 0.52 -62.45
C LEU A 679 9.21 2.02 -62.71
N SER A 680 9.34 2.80 -61.63
CA SER A 680 9.48 4.25 -61.64
C SER A 680 10.95 4.63 -61.67
N LEU A 681 11.41 5.22 -62.77
CA LEU A 681 12.82 5.54 -62.99
C LEU A 681 13.08 7.05 -62.94
N SER A 682 14.12 7.44 -62.20
CA SER A 682 14.62 8.82 -62.25
C SER A 682 15.10 9.18 -63.66
N THR A 683 14.70 10.34 -64.18
CA THR A 683 15.14 10.79 -65.52
C THR A 683 16.65 11.04 -65.63
N SER A 684 17.38 11.12 -64.52
CA SER A 684 18.85 11.16 -64.53
C SER A 684 19.48 9.84 -64.99
N LEU A 685 18.88 8.68 -64.66
CA LEU A 685 19.34 7.34 -65.07
C LEU A 685 19.22 7.15 -66.59
N THR A 686 18.14 7.66 -67.16
CA THR A 686 17.75 7.38 -68.55
C THR A 686 18.32 8.39 -69.55
N GLY A 687 19.29 9.21 -69.13
CA GLY A 687 19.84 10.29 -69.95
C GLY A 687 18.79 11.36 -70.32
N GLY A 688 17.78 11.55 -69.47
CA GLY A 688 16.65 12.46 -69.68
C GLY A 688 15.49 11.87 -70.50
N SER A 689 15.52 10.58 -70.84
CA SER A 689 14.44 9.92 -71.59
C SER A 689 13.27 9.55 -70.70
N SER A 690 12.05 9.95 -71.07
CA SER A 690 10.80 9.53 -70.42
C SER A 690 9.95 8.61 -71.32
N ASP A 691 10.61 7.92 -72.27
CA ASP A 691 9.97 6.99 -73.21
C ASP A 691 10.42 5.55 -72.91
N ALA A 692 9.47 4.70 -72.52
CA ALA A 692 9.73 3.32 -72.11
C ALA A 692 10.40 2.48 -73.21
N ALA A 693 9.98 2.64 -74.47
CA ALA A 693 10.55 1.91 -75.59
C ALA A 693 12.03 2.27 -75.82
N THR A 694 12.37 3.55 -75.67
CA THR A 694 13.75 4.05 -75.72
C THR A 694 14.58 3.49 -74.57
N VAL A 695 14.03 3.44 -73.35
CA VAL A 695 14.73 2.89 -72.17
C VAL A 695 15.03 1.40 -72.34
N ILE A 696 14.03 0.61 -72.74
CA ILE A 696 14.21 -0.83 -73.02
C ILE A 696 15.27 -1.04 -74.11
N ALA A 697 15.22 -0.27 -75.20
CA ALA A 697 16.16 -0.45 -76.31
C ALA A 697 17.61 -0.07 -75.96
N ASN A 698 17.81 0.92 -75.09
CA ASN A 698 19.13 1.45 -74.77
C ASN A 698 19.80 0.75 -73.58
N TYR A 699 19.02 0.34 -72.58
CA TYR A 699 19.53 -0.15 -71.30
C TYR A 699 19.14 -1.60 -70.97
N GLY A 700 18.08 -2.11 -71.61
CA GLY A 700 17.58 -3.46 -71.36
C GLY A 700 18.42 -4.55 -72.03
N GLN A 701 18.78 -5.58 -71.25
CA GLN A 701 19.45 -6.80 -71.73
C GLN A 701 18.89 -8.07 -71.04
N ILE A 702 19.01 -9.22 -71.70
CA ILE A 702 18.75 -10.52 -71.09
C ILE A 702 20.08 -11.16 -70.72
N LEU A 703 20.40 -11.21 -69.42
CA LEU A 703 21.63 -11.80 -68.90
C LEU A 703 21.28 -12.98 -68.01
N GLY A 704 21.94 -14.12 -68.20
CA GLY A 704 21.68 -15.31 -67.38
C GLY A 704 20.27 -15.90 -67.49
N GLY A 705 19.44 -15.40 -68.42
CA GLY A 705 18.04 -15.80 -68.57
C GLY A 705 17.04 -14.87 -67.88
N VAL A 706 17.50 -13.79 -67.25
CA VAL A 706 16.65 -12.79 -66.58
C VAL A 706 16.74 -11.42 -67.26
N VAL A 707 15.72 -10.58 -67.07
CA VAL A 707 15.69 -9.18 -67.54
C VAL A 707 16.56 -8.32 -66.63
N VAL A 708 17.49 -7.56 -67.23
CA VAL A 708 18.40 -6.64 -66.53
C VAL A 708 18.40 -5.30 -67.26
N PHE A 709 18.26 -4.20 -66.53
CA PHE A 709 18.53 -2.85 -67.03
C PHE A 709 19.84 -2.37 -66.43
N ASP A 710 20.81 -2.03 -67.28
CA ASP A 710 22.11 -1.49 -66.88
C ASP A 710 22.20 -0.05 -67.39
N PHE A 711 22.10 0.93 -66.49
CA PHE A 711 22.11 2.36 -66.82
C PHE A 711 23.54 2.92 -66.91
N GLY A 712 24.55 2.09 -66.66
CA GLY A 712 25.95 2.51 -66.54
C GLY A 712 26.23 3.14 -65.17
N GLY A 713 27.50 3.48 -64.93
CA GLY A 713 27.92 4.03 -63.64
C GLY A 713 28.04 2.98 -62.54
N GLY A 714 27.14 2.00 -62.47
CA GLY A 714 27.02 1.03 -61.40
C GLY A 714 25.56 0.64 -61.18
N ASP A 715 24.65 1.54 -61.57
CA ASP A 715 23.19 1.46 -61.45
C ASP A 715 22.61 0.33 -62.33
N VAL A 716 22.14 -0.73 -61.70
CA VAL A 716 21.55 -1.90 -62.34
C VAL A 716 20.29 -2.32 -61.61
N VAL A 717 19.19 -2.56 -62.34
CA VAL A 717 18.01 -3.24 -61.79
C VAL A 717 17.74 -4.55 -62.51
N THR A 718 17.57 -5.62 -61.75
CA THR A 718 17.30 -6.98 -62.24
C THR A 718 15.87 -7.39 -61.92
N LEU A 719 15.10 -7.74 -62.94
CA LEU A 719 13.76 -8.33 -62.78
C LEU A 719 13.91 -9.87 -62.88
N SER A 720 14.23 -10.51 -61.76
CA SER A 720 14.76 -11.89 -61.75
C SER A 720 13.72 -12.96 -62.06
N ASN A 721 12.42 -12.64 -61.98
CA ASN A 721 11.33 -13.52 -62.41
C ASN A 721 10.93 -13.38 -63.89
N LEU A 722 11.46 -12.39 -64.61
CA LEU A 722 11.16 -12.15 -66.03
C LEU A 722 12.28 -12.64 -66.94
N SER A 723 11.93 -13.21 -68.09
CA SER A 723 12.89 -13.73 -69.09
C SER A 723 12.77 -13.10 -70.49
N SER A 724 11.88 -12.12 -70.66
CA SER A 724 11.67 -11.37 -71.91
C SER A 724 11.08 -9.98 -71.64
N PHE A 725 11.19 -9.06 -72.60
CA PHE A 725 10.63 -7.70 -72.50
C PHE A 725 9.17 -7.57 -72.96
N ASP A 726 8.53 -8.67 -73.35
CA ASP A 726 7.21 -8.63 -73.99
C ASP A 726 6.14 -8.03 -73.05
N GLY A 727 5.55 -6.90 -73.44
CA GLY A 727 4.52 -6.18 -72.68
C GLY A 727 5.06 -5.20 -71.62
N LEU A 728 6.37 -5.14 -71.42
CA LEU A 728 6.99 -4.35 -70.34
C LEU A 728 6.91 -2.83 -70.57
N SER A 729 6.64 -2.36 -71.78
CA SER A 729 6.57 -0.92 -72.09
C SER A 729 5.52 -0.16 -71.28
N ASP A 730 4.47 -0.85 -70.84
CA ASP A 730 3.33 -0.25 -70.14
C ASP A 730 3.56 -0.16 -68.62
N ASN A 731 4.69 -0.68 -68.14
CA ASN A 731 5.04 -0.76 -66.72
C ASN A 731 6.03 0.34 -66.27
N PHE A 732 6.35 1.34 -67.11
CA PHE A 732 7.32 2.38 -66.74
C PHE A 732 6.65 3.68 -66.32
N ALA A 733 7.15 4.26 -65.23
CA ALA A 733 6.93 5.66 -64.87
C ALA A 733 8.29 6.39 -64.82
N PHE A 734 8.26 7.72 -64.92
CA PHE A 734 9.46 8.56 -64.91
C PHE A 734 9.23 9.79 -64.03
N PHE A 735 10.25 10.17 -63.27
CA PHE A 735 10.20 11.34 -62.37
C PHE A 735 11.40 12.28 -62.52
#